data_AF-A0A1C5U529-F1
#
_entry.id   AF-A0A1C5U529-F1
#
_cell.length_a   1.000
_cell.length_b   1.000
_cell.length_c   1.000
_cell.angle_alpha   90.00
_cell.angle_beta   90.00
_cell.angle_gamma   90.00
#
_symmetry.space_group_name_H-M   'P 1'
#
loop_
_entity.id
_entity.type
_entity.pdbx_description
1 polymer ?
#
loop_
_entity_poly.entity_id
_entity_poly.type
_entity_poly.pdbx_seq_one_letter_code
_entity_poly.pdbx_strand_id
1 'polypeptide(L)'
;MSDWAQIISDALDILKFDGAVQDTLAELRRKWSGQIPALLEERFDTLGIQYMKLPHEMGVAALGQELSTFGWALYDLDEEDEYLFVLIPAEERSGWERYCKKQGQYCHLMKQQGRKWGDHAKEQDPGKLMPCEEYILQDEYDYFFNSLAGDFAAGEWKSSHSEEWKYGCVADLRCRPPKVTRSKSLYQFGHLAYSDQAGVYAASGASASGQIGKVLLGKNPSTLNFFEPSPIGYEGAPHSLRWVGNSLWVGDPTNATRIELTDRGTCQDVKNWPLPEDGWSTKYHCGIVTDGLGRVYFSNEWYKGQIYRWENGKVTKHTFSLDGYDHLSEAVPVPGTNCIYMIHSVSGKWRMEECLLELDMDTGRCRIAPLPGLGEELKLRWFTGDWLLVQGNGEILSDDFAQLINMNTREVLRIRPGMFGGEKMQHIGILTDGTVVIVTRRDRVGPVFRYPIDFWGFLRTANKPKKLEPWREYKEVYPNLPIFLAGEEPEPPKDGANSISDTESLLLRPQFDRLSPEEKRPIMERLAAQYRLDFVRMEHFGRWGQHCTTGIFKKDGREFVFVPGDTVILGWEQFAAGLNQESREELEYLFREWEMERDPTELIGESMAPVRRAAIGPMLVGRELEEINWEPVKLDDPRLRPEWLEDFRQFALTDRNSLTLVGRARFERDGDSWQASLYHEVDYPDFQNRLQKQGFSLPTADEWAYLCGGGCRTLFPWGDGLDYSMRLHWFEDMDEDENRPYDMEEPNFFGLSIAYDPYMREVVQADRLTTCGGDGGCNICGGLGPFLGFLPCSPHCKPEVQEDNALNGNYDFYRPIVRIPLEKKGEIEMPATQWLNKYESIKDKLACKTDLDAHFTEKVIGNREVDVLDIGAVHFPSGTIFACDPLVELEDTPPFIQTIPAGTYPVKICVVPSEKYGDRYACVKVEVSREKPVRYELGMTGKEDLDEELDEDGYFGFGVDAGMGCVADIQTQAAFKTYWAKRLEEDPDIDPYNDLFCDLLEENAKACPKYQLSHGDWLNWTVPDTDCNLPIFASGWGDGYYPVYFGYDAKGKVCAVYVRFIDIEASYQEQA
;
A
#
# COMPACT_ATOMS: atom_id res chain seq x y z
N MET A 1 -31.98 -5.19 6.37
CA MET A 1 -31.68 -4.67 5.01
C MET A 1 -31.24 -3.25 5.20
N SER A 2 -30.03 -2.95 4.77
CA SER A 2 -29.35 -1.67 4.90
C SER A 2 -30.26 -0.50 4.50
N ASP A 3 -30.05 0.67 5.10
CA ASP A 3 -30.75 1.89 4.69
C ASP A 3 -30.57 2.11 3.17
N TRP A 4 -31.63 2.57 2.49
CA TRP A 4 -31.59 2.80 1.05
C TRP A 4 -30.49 3.79 0.67
N ALA A 5 -30.21 4.77 1.54
CA ALA A 5 -29.10 5.71 1.34
C ALA A 5 -27.73 5.01 1.31
N GLN A 6 -27.52 4.01 2.17
CA GLN A 6 -26.30 3.22 2.19
C GLN A 6 -26.19 2.33 0.95
N ILE A 7 -27.29 1.69 0.54
CA ILE A 7 -27.36 0.89 -0.70
C ILE A 7 -26.98 1.72 -1.93
N ILE A 8 -27.47 2.95 -2.02
CA ILE A 8 -27.15 3.86 -3.13
C ILE A 8 -25.70 4.32 -3.07
N SER A 9 -25.16 4.61 -1.88
CA SER A 9 -23.74 4.94 -1.70
C SER A 9 -22.80 3.78 -2.07
N ASP A 10 -23.22 2.55 -1.80
CA ASP A 10 -22.44 1.34 -2.08
C ASP A 10 -22.71 0.74 -3.45
N ALA A 11 -23.72 1.23 -4.19
CA ALA A 11 -24.01 0.80 -5.56
C ALA A 11 -22.89 1.19 -6.52
N LEU A 12 -22.72 0.43 -7.60
CA LEU A 12 -21.80 0.77 -8.67
C LEU A 12 -22.50 1.71 -9.64
N ASP A 13 -22.22 2.99 -9.51
CA ASP A 13 -22.56 3.98 -10.52
C ASP A 13 -21.64 3.78 -11.73
N ILE A 14 -22.23 3.46 -12.88
CA ILE A 14 -21.49 3.39 -14.13
C ILE A 14 -21.73 4.68 -14.92
N LEU A 15 -20.70 5.54 -14.91
CA LEU A 15 -20.57 6.64 -15.85
C LEU A 15 -20.66 6.11 -17.29
N LYS A 16 -21.29 6.88 -18.18
CA LYS A 16 -21.49 6.53 -19.59
C LYS A 16 -20.16 6.44 -20.37
N PHE A 17 -19.39 5.38 -20.16
CA PHE A 17 -18.29 4.97 -21.04
C PHE A 17 -18.86 4.48 -22.38
N ASP A 18 -19.23 5.40 -23.26
CA ASP A 18 -19.69 5.19 -24.64
C ASP A 18 -20.80 4.11 -24.83
N GLY A 19 -21.44 3.64 -23.74
CA GLY A 19 -22.29 2.46 -23.70
C GLY A 19 -21.61 1.15 -24.13
N ALA A 20 -20.33 0.94 -23.83
CA ALA A 20 -19.66 -0.32 -24.14
C ALA A 20 -19.79 -1.33 -22.99
N VAL A 21 -20.18 -2.56 -23.33
CA VAL A 21 -20.34 -3.63 -22.33
C VAL A 21 -19.00 -4.04 -21.71
N GLN A 22 -17.87 -3.92 -22.42
CA GLN A 22 -16.55 -4.19 -21.86
C GLN A 22 -16.18 -3.21 -20.75
N ASP A 23 -16.51 -1.93 -20.94
CA ASP A 23 -16.22 -0.88 -19.95
C ASP A 23 -17.04 -1.16 -18.67
N THR A 24 -18.31 -1.57 -18.82
CA THR A 24 -19.12 -2.07 -17.69
C THR A 24 -18.51 -3.29 -17.02
N LEU A 25 -18.05 -4.29 -17.78
CA LEU A 25 -17.40 -5.47 -17.21
C LEU A 25 -16.13 -5.11 -16.42
N ALA A 26 -15.34 -4.14 -16.91
CA ALA A 26 -14.16 -3.65 -16.20
C ALA A 26 -14.53 -3.02 -14.86
N GLU A 27 -15.58 -2.20 -14.81
CA GLU A 27 -16.09 -1.61 -13.56
C GLU A 27 -16.65 -2.66 -12.59
N LEU A 28 -17.37 -3.66 -13.10
CA LEU A 28 -17.83 -4.81 -12.30
C LEU A 28 -16.64 -5.55 -11.67
N ARG A 29 -15.58 -5.82 -12.45
CA ARG A 29 -14.35 -6.47 -11.96
C ARG A 29 -13.66 -5.59 -10.91
N ARG A 30 -13.51 -4.30 -11.15
CA ARG A 30 -12.90 -3.36 -10.21
C ARG A 30 -13.60 -3.36 -8.85
N LYS A 31 -14.93 -3.38 -8.84
CA LYS A 31 -15.71 -3.34 -7.60
C LYS A 31 -15.86 -4.69 -6.91
N TRP A 32 -16.07 -5.76 -7.67
CA TRP A 32 -16.55 -7.03 -7.11
C TRP A 32 -15.65 -8.25 -7.37
N SER A 33 -14.52 -8.14 -8.10
CA SER A 33 -13.67 -9.32 -8.38
C SER A 33 -13.04 -9.95 -7.15
N GLY A 34 -12.71 -9.17 -6.11
CA GLY A 34 -12.20 -9.69 -4.83
C GLY A 34 -13.22 -10.53 -4.06
N GLN A 35 -14.51 -10.24 -4.23
CA GLN A 35 -15.62 -11.00 -3.62
C GLN A 35 -16.14 -12.11 -4.56
N ILE A 36 -15.99 -11.93 -5.88
CA ILE A 36 -16.55 -12.79 -6.93
C ILE A 36 -15.46 -13.09 -7.97
N PRO A 37 -14.61 -14.09 -7.72
CA PRO A 37 -13.56 -14.47 -8.67
C PRO A 37 -14.08 -14.87 -10.05
N ALA A 38 -15.34 -15.32 -10.15
CA ALA A 38 -15.98 -15.71 -11.42
C ALA A 38 -16.02 -14.58 -12.46
N LEU A 39 -16.01 -13.31 -12.04
CA LEU A 39 -15.92 -12.17 -12.95
C LEU A 39 -14.63 -12.16 -13.80
N LEU A 40 -13.58 -12.87 -13.36
CA LEU A 40 -12.30 -12.96 -14.05
C LEU A 40 -12.23 -14.11 -15.07
N GLU A 41 -13.32 -14.88 -15.25
CA GLU A 41 -13.33 -15.95 -16.25
C GLU A 41 -13.38 -15.41 -17.70
N GLU A 42 -12.65 -16.09 -18.60
CA GLU A 42 -12.52 -15.77 -20.05
C GLU A 42 -13.89 -15.65 -20.78
N ARG A 43 -14.91 -16.29 -20.22
CA ARG A 43 -16.28 -16.24 -20.76
C ARG A 43 -16.86 -14.84 -20.72
N PHE A 44 -16.56 -14.04 -19.70
CA PHE A 44 -16.99 -12.65 -19.63
C PHE A 44 -16.32 -11.79 -20.71
N ASP A 45 -15.05 -12.04 -21.03
CA ASP A 45 -14.35 -11.37 -22.14
C ASP A 45 -14.96 -11.74 -23.49
N THR A 46 -15.31 -13.02 -23.66
CA THR A 46 -16.03 -13.51 -24.85
C THR A 46 -17.37 -12.78 -25.01
N LEU A 47 -18.15 -12.62 -23.94
CA LEU A 47 -19.41 -11.87 -23.99
C LEU A 47 -19.20 -10.40 -24.32
N GLY A 48 -18.16 -9.78 -23.77
CA GLY A 48 -17.74 -8.43 -24.12
C GLY A 48 -17.62 -8.27 -25.64
N ILE A 49 -16.86 -9.17 -26.28
CA ILE A 49 -16.65 -9.18 -27.74
C ILE A 49 -17.97 -9.43 -28.50
N GLN A 50 -18.75 -10.44 -28.09
CA GLN A 50 -19.99 -10.82 -28.79
C GLN A 50 -21.05 -9.71 -28.79
N TYR A 51 -21.11 -8.90 -27.74
CA TYR A 51 -22.13 -7.86 -27.56
C TYR A 51 -21.63 -6.45 -27.88
N MET A 52 -20.37 -6.27 -28.31
CA MET A 52 -19.75 -4.95 -28.51
C MET A 52 -20.44 -4.04 -29.57
N LYS A 53 -21.19 -4.62 -30.51
CA LYS A 53 -21.92 -3.89 -31.57
C LYS A 53 -23.41 -3.73 -31.27
N LEU A 54 -23.89 -4.35 -30.21
CA LEU A 54 -25.28 -4.28 -29.80
C LEU A 54 -25.47 -3.09 -28.85
N PRO A 55 -26.70 -2.60 -28.68
CA PRO A 55 -27.00 -1.61 -27.66
C PRO A 55 -26.48 -2.05 -26.30
N HIS A 56 -25.95 -1.11 -25.53
CA HIS A 56 -25.34 -1.35 -24.21
C HIS A 56 -26.21 -2.20 -23.30
N GLU A 57 -27.50 -1.88 -23.23
CA GLU A 57 -28.55 -2.62 -22.52
C GLU A 57 -28.53 -4.13 -22.82
N MET A 58 -28.34 -4.51 -24.09
CA MET A 58 -28.29 -5.91 -24.48
C MET A 58 -27.03 -6.61 -23.96
N GLY A 59 -25.91 -5.88 -23.91
CA GLY A 59 -24.66 -6.35 -23.35
C GLY A 59 -24.72 -6.50 -21.83
N VAL A 60 -25.23 -5.48 -21.13
CA VAL A 60 -25.45 -5.52 -19.66
C VAL A 60 -26.39 -6.68 -19.29
N ALA A 61 -27.49 -6.85 -20.03
CA ALA A 61 -28.40 -7.98 -19.82
C ALA A 61 -27.71 -9.33 -20.04
N ALA A 62 -26.73 -9.41 -20.96
CA ALA A 62 -25.91 -10.60 -21.17
C ALA A 62 -24.94 -10.84 -20.00
N LEU A 63 -24.28 -9.79 -19.48
CA LEU A 63 -23.44 -9.89 -18.28
C LEU A 63 -24.23 -10.36 -17.06
N GLY A 64 -25.41 -9.77 -16.80
CA GLY A 64 -26.29 -10.18 -15.72
C GLY A 64 -26.82 -11.61 -15.87
N GLN A 65 -27.12 -12.04 -17.11
CA GLN A 65 -27.50 -13.42 -17.40
C GLN A 65 -26.33 -14.39 -17.14
N GLU A 66 -25.11 -14.02 -17.48
CA GLU A 66 -23.93 -14.86 -17.24
C GLU A 66 -23.61 -14.95 -15.74
N LEU A 67 -23.67 -13.83 -15.00
CA LEU A 67 -23.55 -13.83 -13.53
C LEU A 67 -24.54 -14.78 -12.85
N SER A 68 -25.73 -14.97 -13.44
CA SER A 68 -26.73 -15.89 -12.91
C SER A 68 -26.29 -17.36 -12.90
N THR A 69 -25.33 -17.76 -13.75
CA THR A 69 -24.77 -19.13 -13.74
C THR A 69 -23.84 -19.37 -12.56
N PHE A 70 -23.33 -18.28 -11.96
CA PHE A 70 -22.44 -18.30 -10.81
C PHE A 70 -23.16 -17.97 -9.50
N GLY A 71 -24.50 -17.92 -9.51
CA GLY A 71 -25.29 -17.66 -8.29
C GLY A 71 -25.41 -16.19 -7.92
N TRP A 72 -25.16 -15.26 -8.85
CA TRP A 72 -25.23 -13.81 -8.61
C TRP A 72 -26.32 -13.13 -9.43
N ALA A 73 -26.89 -12.05 -8.89
CA ALA A 73 -27.98 -11.31 -9.49
C ALA A 73 -27.66 -9.82 -9.56
N LEU A 74 -27.48 -9.32 -10.78
CA LEU A 74 -27.20 -7.92 -11.05
C LEU A 74 -28.53 -7.16 -11.22
N TYR A 75 -28.75 -6.14 -10.39
CA TYR A 75 -29.91 -5.25 -10.45
C TYR A 75 -29.47 -3.83 -10.79
N ASP A 76 -30.29 -3.12 -11.52
CA ASP A 76 -30.20 -1.68 -11.76
C ASP A 76 -31.23 -0.97 -10.90
N LEU A 77 -30.78 0.06 -10.18
CA LEU A 77 -31.60 0.83 -9.25
C LEU A 77 -31.99 2.21 -9.78
N ASP A 78 -31.50 2.60 -10.96
CA ASP A 78 -31.85 3.86 -11.60
C ASP A 78 -32.67 3.61 -12.88
N GLU A 79 -33.72 4.39 -13.10
CA GLU A 79 -34.58 4.30 -14.28
C GLU A 79 -34.06 5.19 -15.43
N GLU A 80 -33.11 6.10 -15.15
CA GLU A 80 -32.55 7.04 -16.13
C GLU A 80 -31.45 6.41 -17.02
N ASP A 81 -30.86 7.21 -17.92
CA ASP A 81 -29.83 6.75 -18.89
C ASP A 81 -28.50 6.32 -18.22
N GLU A 82 -28.39 6.33 -16.89
CA GLU A 82 -27.21 6.01 -16.09
C GLU A 82 -27.49 4.80 -15.20
N TYR A 83 -26.64 3.79 -15.25
CA TYR A 83 -26.86 2.55 -14.53
C TYR A 83 -26.33 2.66 -13.10
N LEU A 84 -27.17 2.28 -12.14
CA LEU A 84 -26.77 2.18 -10.75
C LEU A 84 -26.88 0.73 -10.29
N PHE A 85 -25.78 -0.01 -10.44
CA PHE A 85 -25.79 -1.45 -10.24
C PHE A 85 -25.62 -1.86 -8.78
N VAL A 86 -26.42 -2.83 -8.38
CA VAL A 86 -26.22 -3.60 -7.16
C VAL A 86 -26.15 -5.08 -7.52
N LEU A 87 -25.20 -5.78 -6.91
CA LEU A 87 -25.00 -7.20 -7.11
C LEU A 87 -25.30 -7.95 -5.81
N ILE A 88 -26.24 -8.90 -5.87
CA ILE A 88 -26.67 -9.67 -4.69
C ILE A 88 -26.61 -11.17 -4.96
N PRO A 89 -26.52 -12.02 -3.91
CA PRO A 89 -26.67 -13.46 -4.04
C PRO A 89 -28.03 -13.85 -4.64
N ALA A 90 -28.06 -14.89 -5.48
CA ALA A 90 -29.26 -15.31 -6.21
C ALA A 90 -30.42 -15.75 -5.28
N GLU A 91 -30.08 -16.26 -4.10
CA GLU A 91 -31.03 -16.68 -3.06
C GLU A 91 -31.79 -15.53 -2.42
N GLU A 92 -31.21 -14.33 -2.40
CA GLU A 92 -31.79 -13.14 -1.79
C GLU A 92 -32.75 -12.37 -2.71
N ARG A 93 -32.76 -12.69 -4.01
CA ARG A 93 -33.54 -11.98 -5.04
C ARG A 93 -35.00 -11.73 -4.69
N SER A 94 -35.67 -12.76 -4.17
CA SER A 94 -37.11 -12.66 -3.84
C SER A 94 -37.36 -11.70 -2.65
N GLY A 95 -36.40 -11.62 -1.73
CA GLY A 95 -36.42 -10.65 -0.63
C GLY A 95 -36.13 -9.24 -1.14
N TRP A 96 -35.10 -9.10 -1.97
CA TRP A 96 -34.67 -7.83 -2.57
C TRP A 96 -35.76 -7.15 -3.42
N GLU A 97 -36.39 -7.90 -4.35
CA GLU A 97 -37.45 -7.37 -5.20
C GLU A 97 -38.66 -6.92 -4.37
N ARG A 98 -38.97 -7.64 -3.28
CA ARG A 98 -40.05 -7.28 -2.35
C ARG A 98 -39.70 -6.02 -1.55
N TYR A 99 -38.43 -5.88 -1.16
CA TYR A 99 -37.91 -4.71 -0.46
C TYR A 99 -37.99 -3.44 -1.30
N CYS A 100 -37.42 -3.47 -2.52
CA CYS A 100 -37.44 -2.33 -3.43
C CYS A 100 -38.88 -1.88 -3.73
N LYS A 101 -39.78 -2.84 -3.96
CA LYS A 101 -41.21 -2.57 -4.15
C LYS A 101 -41.88 -1.91 -2.93
N LYS A 102 -41.49 -2.29 -1.71
CA LYS A 102 -42.01 -1.68 -0.47
C LYS A 102 -41.51 -0.24 -0.31
N GLN A 103 -40.27 0.04 -0.72
CA GLN A 103 -39.66 1.37 -0.67
C GLN A 103 -40.08 2.29 -1.83
N GLY A 104 -40.81 1.76 -2.82
CA GLY A 104 -41.22 2.51 -4.01
C GLY A 104 -40.06 2.87 -4.94
N GLN A 105 -38.98 2.09 -4.89
CA GLN A 105 -37.73 2.36 -5.62
C GLN A 105 -37.68 1.54 -6.93
N TYR A 106 -37.02 2.11 -7.94
CA TYR A 106 -36.73 1.38 -9.17
C TYR A 106 -35.77 0.24 -8.87
N CYS A 107 -36.02 -0.92 -9.49
CA CYS A 107 -35.23 -2.12 -9.29
C CYS A 107 -35.49 -3.06 -10.46
N HIS A 108 -34.56 -3.08 -11.41
CA HIS A 108 -34.66 -3.89 -12.62
C HIS A 108 -33.58 -4.98 -12.60
N LEU A 109 -33.99 -6.24 -12.72
CA LEU A 109 -33.04 -7.35 -12.83
C LEU A 109 -32.41 -7.36 -14.23
N MET A 110 -31.08 -7.28 -14.30
CA MET A 110 -30.34 -7.44 -15.55
C MET A 110 -30.36 -8.89 -15.98
N LYS A 111 -31.19 -9.19 -16.99
CA LYS A 111 -31.35 -10.55 -17.51
C LYS A 111 -31.80 -10.53 -18.97
N GLN A 112 -31.28 -11.46 -19.76
CA GLN A 112 -31.71 -11.61 -21.16
C GLN A 112 -33.15 -12.11 -21.29
N GLN A 113 -33.92 -11.40 -22.12
CA GLN A 113 -35.30 -11.75 -22.42
C GLN A 113 -35.38 -13.15 -23.07
N GLY A 114 -36.22 -14.02 -22.50
CA GLY A 114 -36.47 -15.38 -23.02
C GLY A 114 -35.46 -16.46 -22.58
N ARG A 115 -34.42 -16.12 -21.80
CA ARG A 115 -33.49 -17.08 -21.18
C ARG A 115 -33.98 -17.52 -19.79
N LYS A 116 -33.68 -18.75 -19.35
CA LYS A 116 -33.97 -19.18 -17.97
C LYS A 116 -32.86 -18.69 -17.04
N TRP A 117 -33.17 -18.61 -15.75
CA TRP A 117 -32.17 -18.28 -14.73
C TRP A 117 -31.14 -19.41 -14.62
N GLY A 118 -29.85 -19.08 -14.51
CA GLY A 118 -28.76 -20.07 -14.47
C GLY A 118 -28.39 -20.67 -15.82
N ASP A 119 -29.07 -20.29 -16.91
CA ASP A 119 -28.58 -20.57 -18.27
C ASP A 119 -27.48 -19.55 -18.60
N HIS A 120 -26.46 -19.99 -19.34
CA HIS A 120 -25.49 -19.04 -19.91
C HIS A 120 -26.16 -17.99 -20.81
N ALA A 121 -25.49 -16.85 -20.95
CA ALA A 121 -25.90 -15.82 -21.89
C ALA A 121 -25.92 -16.34 -23.33
N LYS A 122 -26.74 -15.72 -24.17
CA LYS A 122 -26.90 -16.11 -25.57
C LYS A 122 -25.60 -15.85 -26.32
N GLU A 123 -25.05 -16.89 -26.93
CA GLU A 123 -23.96 -16.71 -27.88
C GLU A 123 -24.44 -15.83 -29.04
N GLN A 124 -23.68 -14.77 -29.30
CA GLN A 124 -23.88 -13.91 -30.47
C GLN A 124 -22.66 -13.95 -31.36
N ASP A 125 -22.90 -14.04 -32.66
CA ASP A 125 -21.86 -13.74 -33.63
C ASP A 125 -21.52 -12.26 -33.49
N PRO A 126 -20.27 -11.87 -33.13
CA PRO A 126 -19.86 -10.46 -33.07
C PRO A 126 -20.02 -9.74 -34.43
N GLY A 127 -20.34 -10.47 -35.49
CA GLY A 127 -20.56 -9.97 -36.84
C GLY A 127 -19.25 -9.60 -37.51
N LYS A 128 -19.33 -9.16 -38.78
CA LYS A 128 -18.12 -8.80 -39.54
C LYS A 128 -17.33 -7.69 -38.85
N LEU A 129 -16.09 -8.03 -38.52
CA LEU A 129 -14.97 -7.17 -38.14
C LEU A 129 -14.84 -5.98 -39.09
N MET A 130 -14.10 -4.92 -38.72
CA MET A 130 -13.91 -3.74 -39.57
C MET A 130 -13.70 -4.16 -41.03
N PRO A 131 -14.60 -3.79 -41.96
CA PRO A 131 -14.52 -4.28 -43.33
C PRO A 131 -13.21 -3.85 -43.98
N CYS A 132 -12.34 -4.82 -44.26
CA CYS A 132 -11.03 -4.58 -44.84
C CYS A 132 -10.82 -5.49 -46.05
N GLU A 133 -10.07 -5.00 -47.04
CA GLU A 133 -9.30 -5.91 -47.88
C GLU A 133 -8.13 -6.44 -47.05
N GLU A 134 -7.99 -7.76 -46.97
CA GLU A 134 -6.96 -8.43 -46.19
C GLU A 134 -5.92 -9.08 -47.10
N TYR A 135 -4.65 -8.86 -46.79
CA TYR A 135 -3.54 -9.48 -47.47
C TYR A 135 -2.56 -10.10 -46.47
N ILE A 136 -2.33 -11.40 -46.64
CA ILE A 136 -1.36 -12.18 -45.87
C ILE A 136 -0.14 -12.41 -46.78
N LEU A 137 1.05 -12.30 -46.22
CA LEU A 137 2.27 -12.67 -46.93
C LEU A 137 2.36 -14.20 -47.00
N GLN A 138 2.12 -14.76 -48.19
CA GLN A 138 2.21 -16.21 -48.44
C GLN A 138 3.58 -16.56 -49.00
N ASP A 139 4.61 -16.59 -48.15
CA ASP A 139 5.91 -17.14 -48.51
C ASP A 139 6.52 -18.00 -47.39
N GLU A 140 7.73 -18.52 -47.61
CA GLU A 140 8.42 -19.47 -46.70
C GLU A 140 9.13 -18.79 -45.51
N TYR A 141 8.95 -17.48 -45.35
CA TYR A 141 9.65 -16.65 -44.37
C TYR A 141 8.68 -16.06 -43.34
N ASP A 142 9.20 -15.84 -42.13
CA ASP A 142 8.48 -15.13 -41.09
C ASP A 142 8.86 -13.65 -41.14
N TYR A 143 7.89 -12.78 -40.87
CA TYR A 143 8.04 -11.33 -40.90
C TYR A 143 7.55 -10.68 -39.61
N PHE A 144 8.21 -9.59 -39.26
CA PHE A 144 7.81 -8.69 -38.19
C PHE A 144 8.05 -7.26 -38.67
N PHE A 145 6.99 -6.45 -38.73
CA PHE A 145 7.09 -5.05 -39.17
C PHE A 145 7.02 -4.16 -37.94
N ASN A 146 7.96 -3.21 -37.83
CA ASN A 146 8.19 -2.42 -36.62
C ASN A 146 7.83 -0.94 -36.85
N SER A 147 7.71 -0.51 -38.12
CA SER A 147 7.37 0.86 -38.48
C SER A 147 6.65 0.96 -39.84
N LEU A 148 5.80 1.97 -39.96
CA LEU A 148 5.21 2.42 -41.23
C LEU A 148 5.53 3.90 -41.43
N ALA A 149 5.99 4.26 -42.63
CA ALA A 149 6.20 5.65 -43.01
C ALA A 149 6.01 5.81 -44.51
N GLY A 150 5.36 6.90 -44.92
CA GLY A 150 5.02 7.15 -46.32
C GLY A 150 4.26 5.97 -46.93
N ASP A 151 4.81 5.40 -48.00
CA ASP A 151 4.19 4.30 -48.75
C ASP A 151 4.66 2.90 -48.34
N PHE A 152 5.48 2.78 -47.28
CA PHE A 152 6.20 1.54 -46.96
C PHE A 152 6.09 1.15 -45.48
N ALA A 153 6.18 -0.16 -45.24
CA ALA A 153 6.48 -0.71 -43.92
C ALA A 153 7.92 -1.23 -43.89
N ALA A 154 8.61 -1.07 -42.76
CA ALA A 154 9.94 -1.62 -42.52
C ALA A 154 9.93 -2.57 -41.31
N GLY A 155 10.82 -3.55 -41.35
CA GLY A 155 10.97 -4.50 -40.26
C GLY A 155 11.96 -5.60 -40.59
N GLU A 156 11.77 -6.73 -39.93
CA GLU A 156 12.70 -7.85 -39.93
C GLU A 156 12.06 -9.11 -40.53
N TRP A 157 12.91 -9.98 -41.07
CA TRP A 157 12.50 -11.27 -41.60
C TRP A 157 13.49 -12.36 -41.21
N LYS A 158 12.98 -13.59 -41.11
CA LYS A 158 13.79 -14.80 -40.93
C LYS A 158 13.24 -15.94 -41.76
N SER A 159 14.07 -16.95 -42.04
CA SER A 159 13.53 -18.20 -42.59
C SER A 159 12.76 -18.94 -41.51
N SER A 160 11.73 -19.69 -41.90
CA SER A 160 10.94 -20.57 -41.03
C SER A 160 11.77 -21.57 -40.20
N HIS A 161 13.02 -21.82 -40.59
CA HIS A 161 13.94 -22.76 -39.94
C HIS A 161 15.03 -22.06 -39.09
N SER A 162 15.01 -20.72 -39.02
CA SER A 162 15.95 -19.92 -38.23
C SER A 162 15.24 -19.31 -37.04
N GLU A 163 15.93 -19.24 -35.91
CA GLU A 163 15.46 -18.55 -34.70
C GLU A 163 15.90 -17.07 -34.67
N GLU A 164 16.75 -16.63 -35.59
CA GLU A 164 17.37 -15.30 -35.55
C GLU A 164 16.62 -14.25 -36.39
N TRP A 165 16.07 -13.22 -35.73
CA TRP A 165 15.51 -12.01 -36.36
C TRP A 165 16.62 -10.99 -36.60
N LYS A 166 17.37 -11.15 -37.69
CA LYS A 166 18.57 -10.32 -37.95
C LYS A 166 18.53 -9.54 -39.25
N TYR A 167 17.68 -9.92 -40.19
CA TYR A 167 17.73 -9.40 -41.55
C TYR A 167 16.56 -8.47 -41.84
N GLY A 168 16.83 -7.36 -42.51
CA GLY A 168 15.85 -6.32 -42.83
C GLY A 168 14.99 -6.62 -44.04
N CYS A 169 13.72 -6.22 -43.97
CA CYS A 169 12.79 -6.19 -45.09
C CYS A 169 12.01 -4.87 -45.16
N VAL A 170 11.46 -4.62 -46.34
CA VAL A 170 10.58 -3.50 -46.64
C VAL A 170 9.37 -4.02 -47.42
N ALA A 171 8.17 -3.60 -47.06
CA ALA A 171 6.94 -3.86 -47.82
C ALA A 171 6.45 -2.59 -48.51
N ASP A 172 6.24 -2.64 -49.84
CA ASP A 172 5.52 -1.59 -50.59
C ASP A 172 4.02 -1.76 -50.40
N LEU A 173 3.40 -0.81 -49.68
CA LEU A 173 2.00 -0.88 -49.26
C LEU A 173 1.02 -0.38 -50.33
N ARG A 174 1.52 0.22 -51.42
CA ARG A 174 0.69 0.60 -52.59
C ARG A 174 0.32 -0.62 -53.42
N CYS A 175 1.12 -1.67 -53.33
CA CYS A 175 0.84 -2.96 -53.96
C CYS A 175 -0.21 -3.72 -53.14
N ARG A 176 -1.14 -4.39 -53.81
CA ARG A 176 -2.15 -5.25 -53.20
C ARG A 176 -2.10 -6.64 -53.87
N PRO A 177 -1.50 -7.67 -53.24
CA PRO A 177 -0.88 -7.68 -51.90
C PRO A 177 0.41 -6.83 -51.80
N PRO A 178 0.81 -6.43 -50.57
CA PRO A 178 2.06 -5.73 -50.33
C PRO A 178 3.27 -6.46 -50.92
N LYS A 179 4.16 -5.72 -51.58
CA LYS A 179 5.34 -6.31 -52.21
C LYS A 179 6.53 -6.20 -51.27
N VAL A 180 6.96 -7.34 -50.73
CA VAL A 180 8.09 -7.41 -49.80
C VAL A 180 9.42 -7.58 -50.53
N THR A 181 10.40 -6.76 -50.16
CA THR A 181 11.80 -6.87 -50.57
C THR A 181 12.65 -7.16 -49.34
N ARG A 182 13.50 -8.18 -49.42
CA ARG A 182 14.34 -8.67 -48.32
C ARG A 182 15.81 -8.42 -48.63
N SER A 183 16.60 -8.09 -47.62
CA SER A 183 18.06 -8.10 -47.74
C SER A 183 18.73 -8.71 -46.52
N LYS A 184 19.75 -9.53 -46.77
CA LYS A 184 20.67 -10.03 -45.73
C LYS A 184 21.76 -9.02 -45.36
N SER A 185 21.92 -7.96 -46.14
CA SER A 185 22.92 -6.91 -45.89
C SER A 185 22.43 -5.84 -44.91
N LEU A 186 21.13 -5.80 -44.64
CA LEU A 186 20.52 -4.88 -43.69
C LEU A 186 20.33 -5.63 -42.37
N TYR A 187 21.14 -5.32 -41.37
CA TYR A 187 21.11 -5.97 -40.07
C TYR A 187 20.38 -5.06 -39.07
N GLN A 188 19.49 -5.62 -38.24
CA GLN A 188 18.66 -4.86 -37.27
C GLN A 188 17.99 -3.62 -37.91
N PHE A 189 17.34 -3.82 -39.05
CA PHE A 189 16.69 -2.77 -39.83
C PHE A 189 15.26 -2.57 -39.33
N GLY A 190 14.96 -1.41 -38.73
CA GLY A 190 13.73 -1.28 -37.94
C GLY A 190 12.93 0.01 -38.17
N HIS A 191 13.52 1.16 -37.87
CA HIS A 191 12.78 2.42 -37.80
C HIS A 191 12.82 3.15 -39.15
N LEU A 192 11.65 3.44 -39.73
CA LEU A 192 11.51 4.16 -41.00
C LEU A 192 10.82 5.52 -40.75
N ALA A 193 11.37 6.58 -41.33
CA ALA A 193 10.80 7.92 -41.30
C ALA A 193 10.78 8.52 -42.72
N TYR A 194 9.71 9.23 -43.06
CA TYR A 194 9.52 9.79 -44.41
C TYR A 194 9.36 11.32 -44.34
N SER A 195 9.99 12.03 -45.29
CA SER A 195 9.80 13.46 -45.49
C SER A 195 9.01 13.71 -46.78
N ASP A 196 7.81 14.25 -46.64
CA ASP A 196 6.99 14.71 -47.76
C ASP A 196 7.67 15.83 -48.57
N GLN A 197 8.40 16.70 -47.88
CA GLN A 197 9.06 17.85 -48.50
C GLN A 197 10.26 17.43 -49.36
N ALA A 198 11.08 16.49 -48.87
CA ALA A 198 12.25 16.00 -49.61
C ALA A 198 11.93 14.82 -50.53
N GLY A 199 10.83 14.10 -50.29
CA GLY A 199 10.50 12.83 -50.95
C GLY A 199 11.55 11.75 -50.66
N VAL A 200 12.08 11.73 -49.43
CA VAL A 200 13.19 10.86 -49.01
C VAL A 200 12.78 10.09 -47.76
N TYR A 201 13.23 8.84 -47.70
CA TYR A 201 13.12 7.96 -46.55
C TYR A 201 14.43 7.92 -45.78
N ALA A 202 14.33 7.96 -44.46
CA ALA A 202 15.38 7.62 -43.53
C ALA A 202 15.04 6.30 -42.87
N ALA A 203 16.04 5.42 -42.75
CA ALA A 203 15.92 4.17 -42.04
C ALA A 203 17.05 4.00 -41.04
N SER A 204 16.78 3.30 -39.95
CA SER A 204 17.82 2.82 -39.03
C SER A 204 18.29 1.42 -39.40
N GLY A 205 19.55 1.14 -39.11
CA GLY A 205 20.14 -0.19 -39.23
C GLY A 205 21.41 -0.29 -38.40
N ALA A 206 22.04 -1.47 -38.39
CA ALA A 206 23.31 -1.70 -37.72
C ALA A 206 24.30 -2.46 -38.62
N SER A 207 25.56 -2.51 -38.18
CA SER A 207 26.57 -3.43 -38.72
C SER A 207 26.16 -4.89 -38.49
N ALA A 208 26.80 -5.82 -39.19
CA ALA A 208 26.55 -7.26 -39.00
C ALA A 208 26.85 -7.76 -37.57
N SER A 209 27.63 -7.02 -36.77
CA SER A 209 27.84 -7.32 -35.35
C SER A 209 26.71 -6.81 -34.45
N GLY A 210 25.80 -5.98 -34.96
CA GLY A 210 24.75 -5.30 -34.18
C GLY A 210 25.24 -4.18 -33.27
N GLN A 211 26.56 -3.99 -33.15
CA GLN A 211 27.15 -3.04 -32.20
C GLN A 211 27.19 -1.60 -32.73
N ILE A 212 27.32 -1.41 -34.05
CA ILE A 212 27.48 -0.09 -34.65
C ILE A 212 26.23 0.24 -35.46
N GLY A 213 25.42 1.16 -34.95
CA GLY A 213 24.26 1.72 -35.62
C GLY A 213 24.60 2.65 -36.77
N LYS A 214 23.66 2.74 -37.71
CA LYS A 214 23.76 3.49 -38.95
C LYS A 214 22.43 4.12 -39.31
N VAL A 215 22.52 5.28 -39.96
CA VAL A 215 21.41 5.95 -40.61
C VAL A 215 21.53 5.74 -42.10
N LEU A 216 20.41 5.40 -42.72
CA LEU A 216 20.33 5.03 -44.12
C LEU A 216 19.35 5.95 -44.82
N LEU A 217 19.74 6.56 -45.94
CA LEU A 217 18.88 7.44 -46.73
C LEU A 217 18.60 6.86 -48.12
N GLY A 218 17.37 7.01 -48.59
CA GLY A 218 16.97 6.53 -49.91
C GLY A 218 15.64 7.11 -50.39
N LYS A 219 15.47 7.23 -51.71
CA LYS A 219 14.19 7.68 -52.30
C LYS A 219 13.17 6.56 -52.47
N ASN A 220 13.64 5.32 -52.54
CA ASN A 220 12.77 4.17 -52.74
C ASN A 220 13.28 2.98 -51.90
N PRO A 221 12.69 2.78 -50.72
CA PRO A 221 12.99 1.66 -49.83
C PRO A 221 12.93 0.28 -50.51
N SER A 222 12.05 0.06 -51.50
CA SER A 222 11.97 -1.25 -52.19
C SER A 222 13.20 -1.61 -53.03
N THR A 223 14.05 -0.65 -53.37
CA THR A 223 15.31 -0.96 -54.06
C THR A 223 16.40 -1.41 -53.10
N LEU A 224 16.22 -1.16 -51.80
CA LEU A 224 17.20 -1.33 -50.72
C LEU A 224 18.56 -0.65 -51.02
N ASN A 225 18.57 0.30 -51.95
CA ASN A 225 19.72 1.14 -52.30
C ASN A 225 19.77 2.35 -51.37
N PHE A 226 20.01 2.08 -50.10
CA PHE A 226 20.29 3.13 -49.14
C PHE A 226 21.75 3.56 -49.26
N PHE A 227 22.01 4.85 -49.03
CA PHE A 227 23.36 5.35 -48.79
C PHE A 227 23.49 5.79 -47.33
N GLU A 228 24.72 5.74 -46.81
CA GLU A 228 25.05 6.11 -45.44
C GLU A 228 25.55 7.56 -45.42
N PRO A 229 24.72 8.55 -45.02
CA PRO A 229 25.13 9.95 -44.96
C PRO A 229 26.06 10.27 -43.79
N SER A 230 25.94 9.56 -42.66
CA SER A 230 26.65 9.90 -41.42
C SER A 230 28.03 9.23 -41.35
N PRO A 231 29.10 9.94 -40.98
CA PRO A 231 30.39 9.33 -40.67
C PRO A 231 30.46 8.74 -39.24
N ILE A 232 29.43 8.96 -38.42
CA ILE A 232 29.34 8.48 -37.04
C ILE A 232 28.66 7.11 -36.99
N GLY A 233 29.27 6.18 -36.27
CA GLY A 233 28.62 4.97 -35.81
C GLY A 233 27.94 5.23 -34.47
N TYR A 234 26.66 4.87 -34.38
CA TYR A 234 25.88 4.98 -33.14
C TYR A 234 26.03 3.71 -32.30
N GLU A 235 25.75 3.77 -31.00
CA GLU A 235 25.65 2.56 -30.18
C GLU A 235 24.33 1.84 -30.47
N GLY A 236 24.38 0.76 -31.25
CA GLY A 236 23.17 0.10 -31.76
C GLY A 236 22.37 0.94 -32.77
N ALA A 237 21.37 0.34 -33.43
CA ALA A 237 20.59 1.03 -34.45
C ALA A 237 19.84 2.24 -33.87
N PRO A 238 19.91 3.45 -34.48
CA PRO A 238 19.25 4.63 -33.92
C PRO A 238 17.72 4.48 -33.94
N HIS A 239 17.08 4.83 -32.81
CA HIS A 239 15.63 4.73 -32.67
C HIS A 239 14.90 6.06 -32.97
N SER A 240 15.60 7.19 -32.90
CA SER A 240 15.01 8.52 -33.10
C SER A 240 15.40 9.11 -34.45
N LEU A 241 14.45 9.15 -35.38
CA LEU A 241 14.58 9.79 -36.69
C LEU A 241 13.51 10.87 -36.85
N ARG A 242 13.90 12.14 -36.88
CA ARG A 242 12.96 13.27 -37.04
C ARG A 242 13.34 14.17 -38.20
N TRP A 243 12.39 14.38 -39.11
CA TRP A 243 12.54 15.31 -40.22
C TRP A 243 12.13 16.73 -39.81
N VAL A 244 12.96 17.71 -40.15
CA VAL A 244 12.71 19.13 -39.96
C VAL A 244 13.06 19.85 -41.25
N GLY A 245 12.06 20.11 -42.08
CA GLY A 245 12.28 20.57 -43.45
C GLY A 245 13.12 19.58 -44.26
N ASN A 246 14.27 20.06 -44.77
CA ASN A 246 15.24 19.23 -45.50
C ASN A 246 16.31 18.61 -44.58
N SER A 247 16.26 18.82 -43.27
CA SER A 247 17.21 18.28 -42.32
C SER A 247 16.64 17.02 -41.64
N LEU A 248 17.42 15.95 -41.57
CA LEU A 248 17.14 14.81 -40.71
C LEU A 248 17.93 14.95 -39.41
N TRP A 249 17.25 14.82 -38.28
CA TRP A 249 17.84 14.77 -36.96
C TRP A 249 17.81 13.35 -36.43
N VAL A 250 18.94 12.94 -35.86
CA VAL A 250 19.20 11.60 -35.32
C VAL A 250 19.92 11.74 -34.00
N GLY A 251 19.59 10.92 -33.02
CA GLY A 251 20.21 10.98 -31.70
C GLY A 251 20.47 9.61 -31.10
N ASP A 252 21.51 9.54 -30.28
CA ASP A 252 21.85 8.43 -29.37
C ASP A 252 22.14 9.01 -27.96
N PRO A 253 22.45 8.20 -26.93
CA PRO A 253 22.65 8.71 -25.58
C PRO A 253 23.73 9.81 -25.45
N THR A 254 24.66 9.91 -26.40
CA THR A 254 25.84 10.80 -26.31
C THR A 254 25.99 11.76 -27.48
N ASN A 255 25.14 11.69 -28.52
CA ASN A 255 25.28 12.49 -29.73
C ASN A 255 23.93 12.89 -30.31
N ALA A 256 23.83 14.15 -30.74
CA ALA A 256 22.81 14.63 -31.68
C ALA A 256 23.46 14.92 -33.03
N THR A 257 22.94 14.31 -34.09
CA THR A 257 23.42 14.43 -35.46
C THR A 257 22.35 15.05 -36.35
N ARG A 258 22.74 16.09 -37.09
CA ARG A 258 21.93 16.70 -38.15
C ARG A 258 22.52 16.36 -39.51
N ILE A 259 21.67 15.85 -40.39
CA ILE A 259 21.97 15.53 -41.77
C ILE A 259 21.16 16.48 -42.65
N GLU A 260 21.81 17.48 -43.23
CA GLU A 260 21.19 18.45 -44.12
C GLU A 260 21.10 17.88 -45.53
N LEU A 261 19.92 17.96 -46.15
CA LEU A 261 19.73 17.56 -47.55
C LEU A 261 19.49 18.77 -48.46
N THR A 262 19.89 18.64 -49.71
CA THR A 262 19.40 19.54 -50.77
C THR A 262 17.93 19.27 -51.08
N ASP A 263 17.25 20.18 -51.77
CA ASP A 263 15.88 19.96 -52.29
C ASP A 263 15.76 18.73 -53.20
N ARG A 264 16.88 18.20 -53.69
CA ARG A 264 16.92 16.97 -54.49
C ARG A 264 17.07 15.71 -53.65
N GLY A 265 17.12 15.82 -52.31
CA GLY A 265 17.25 14.71 -51.38
C GLY A 265 18.67 14.14 -51.28
N THR A 266 19.69 14.90 -51.64
CA THR A 266 21.10 14.49 -51.54
C THR A 266 21.74 15.12 -50.30
N CYS A 267 22.58 14.37 -49.58
CA CYS A 267 23.31 14.89 -48.43
C CYS A 267 24.18 16.09 -48.82
N GLN A 268 23.98 17.21 -48.12
CA GLN A 268 24.70 18.47 -48.30
C GLN A 268 25.73 18.68 -47.19
N ASP A 269 25.35 18.42 -45.94
CA ASP A 269 26.16 18.67 -44.75
C ASP A 269 25.77 17.70 -43.63
N VAL A 270 26.75 17.29 -42.81
CA VAL A 270 26.51 16.48 -41.61
C VAL A 270 27.23 17.13 -40.45
N LYS A 271 26.48 17.44 -39.40
CA LYS A 271 26.99 18.07 -38.18
C LYS A 271 26.54 17.30 -36.96
N ASN A 272 27.47 17.15 -36.04
CA ASN A 272 27.30 16.35 -34.84
C ASN A 272 27.62 17.22 -33.64
N TRP A 273 26.84 17.05 -32.58
CA TRP A 273 27.06 17.71 -31.31
C TRP A 273 27.07 16.62 -30.23
N PRO A 274 28.15 16.52 -29.44
CA PRO A 274 28.14 15.66 -28.28
C PRO A 274 27.09 16.19 -27.29
N LEU A 275 26.26 15.29 -26.80
CA LEU A 275 25.41 15.53 -25.65
C LEU A 275 26.21 15.10 -24.41
N PRO A 276 26.02 15.77 -23.25
CA PRO A 276 26.66 15.35 -22.02
C PRO A 276 26.31 13.90 -21.70
N GLU A 277 27.30 13.10 -21.31
CA GLU A 277 27.04 11.78 -20.74
C GLU A 277 26.20 11.96 -19.47
N ASP A 278 25.09 11.23 -19.38
CA ASP A 278 24.36 11.11 -18.13
C ASP A 278 25.14 10.11 -17.24
N GLY A 279 25.14 10.32 -15.92
CA GLY A 279 25.93 9.51 -14.97
C GLY A 279 25.41 8.09 -14.74
N TRP A 280 24.75 7.51 -15.74
CA TRP A 280 23.48 6.89 -15.44
C TRP A 280 22.95 5.89 -16.49
N SER A 281 23.02 6.18 -17.79
CA SER A 281 22.60 5.22 -18.81
C SER A 281 23.34 5.39 -20.13
N THR A 282 24.30 4.51 -20.41
CA THR A 282 24.88 4.35 -21.76
C THR A 282 23.93 3.66 -22.74
N LYS A 283 22.64 3.48 -22.41
CA LYS A 283 21.74 2.55 -23.12
C LYS A 283 20.40 3.12 -23.59
N TYR A 284 19.98 4.32 -23.17
CA TYR A 284 18.65 4.86 -23.54
C TYR A 284 18.70 5.77 -24.79
N HIS A 285 17.64 5.76 -25.62
CA HIS A 285 17.63 6.49 -26.89
C HIS A 285 17.29 7.98 -26.70
N CYS A 286 17.95 8.86 -27.46
CA CYS A 286 17.70 10.31 -27.38
C CYS A 286 16.34 10.70 -27.96
N GLY A 287 15.44 11.27 -27.17
CA GLY A 287 14.18 11.86 -27.60
C GLY A 287 14.40 13.13 -28.42
N ILE A 288 13.75 13.24 -29.58
CA ILE A 288 13.86 14.39 -30.49
C ILE A 288 12.46 14.86 -30.88
N VAL A 289 12.21 16.16 -30.71
CA VAL A 289 10.96 16.80 -31.13
C VAL A 289 11.22 18.19 -31.71
N THR A 290 10.26 18.69 -32.47
CA THR A 290 10.17 20.11 -32.80
C THR A 290 8.90 20.71 -32.23
N ASP A 291 8.93 22.00 -31.91
CA ASP A 291 7.67 22.75 -31.77
C ASP A 291 7.09 23.10 -33.15
N GLY A 292 5.87 23.65 -33.16
CA GLY A 292 5.19 24.06 -34.39
C GLY A 292 5.82 25.22 -35.15
N LEU A 293 6.86 25.86 -34.61
CA LEU A 293 7.69 26.86 -35.30
C LEU A 293 8.93 26.25 -35.96
N GLY A 294 9.18 24.95 -35.75
CA GLY A 294 10.31 24.21 -36.32
C GLY A 294 11.61 24.34 -35.51
N ARG A 295 11.55 24.78 -34.25
CA ARG A 295 12.71 24.77 -33.36
C ARG A 295 12.92 23.35 -32.83
N VAL A 296 14.17 22.89 -32.78
CA VAL A 296 14.51 21.49 -32.47
C VAL A 296 14.98 21.35 -31.04
N TYR A 297 14.41 20.36 -30.35
CA TYR A 297 14.69 20.02 -28.96
C TYR A 297 15.12 18.56 -28.85
N PHE A 298 16.00 18.28 -27.91
CA PHE A 298 16.58 16.97 -27.64
C PHE A 298 16.56 16.69 -26.15
N SER A 299 16.37 15.44 -25.77
CA SER A 299 16.68 14.92 -24.44
C SER A 299 17.40 13.59 -24.62
N ASN A 300 18.52 13.38 -23.92
CA ASN A 300 19.26 12.11 -23.93
C ASN A 300 19.18 11.37 -22.59
N GLU A 301 18.41 11.91 -21.65
CA GLU A 301 18.17 11.35 -20.33
C GLU A 301 16.73 10.85 -20.26
N TRP A 302 16.57 9.65 -19.71
CA TRP A 302 15.30 8.93 -19.68
C TRP A 302 14.37 9.43 -18.56
N TYR A 303 14.93 9.91 -17.44
CA TYR A 303 14.19 10.43 -16.29
C TYR A 303 14.59 11.88 -16.00
N LYS A 304 13.59 12.77 -15.94
CA LYS A 304 13.72 14.23 -15.76
C LYS A 304 14.74 14.87 -16.69
N GLY A 305 14.75 14.38 -17.92
CA GLY A 305 15.84 14.65 -18.83
C GLY A 305 16.03 16.13 -19.14
N GLN A 306 17.29 16.56 -19.11
CA GLN A 306 17.65 17.90 -19.55
C GLN A 306 17.25 18.10 -21.01
N ILE A 307 16.38 19.07 -21.24
CA ILE A 307 16.05 19.48 -22.60
C ILE A 307 17.19 20.35 -23.12
N TYR A 308 17.69 20.01 -24.30
CA TYR A 308 18.60 20.82 -25.08
C TYR A 308 17.87 21.38 -26.28
N ARG A 309 18.20 22.62 -26.64
CA ARG A 309 17.69 23.29 -27.82
C ARG A 309 18.82 23.57 -28.78
N TRP A 310 18.58 23.31 -30.07
CA TRP A 310 19.49 23.77 -31.11
C TRP A 310 19.15 25.20 -31.55
N GLU A 311 20.12 26.10 -31.43
CA GLU A 311 19.97 27.49 -31.86
C GLU A 311 21.31 28.03 -32.40
N ASN A 312 21.27 28.70 -33.56
CA ASN A 312 22.43 29.37 -34.17
C ASN A 312 23.69 28.47 -34.32
N GLY A 313 23.48 27.19 -34.61
CA GLY A 313 24.57 26.22 -34.82
C GLY A 313 25.19 25.65 -33.54
N LYS A 314 24.60 25.94 -32.37
CA LYS A 314 24.99 25.39 -31.07
C LYS A 314 23.83 24.64 -30.44
N VAL A 315 24.17 23.65 -29.63
CA VAL A 315 23.23 22.99 -28.72
C VAL A 315 23.41 23.65 -27.35
N THR A 316 22.33 24.19 -26.80
CA THR A 316 22.32 24.88 -25.50
C THR A 316 21.25 24.26 -24.62
N LYS A 317 21.48 24.24 -23.30
CA LYS A 317 20.44 23.84 -22.34
C LYS A 317 19.21 24.74 -22.50
N HIS A 318 18.05 24.12 -22.51
CA HIS A 318 16.76 24.81 -22.56
C HIS A 318 16.41 25.38 -21.18
N THR A 319 15.42 26.26 -21.12
CA THR A 319 15.07 27.03 -19.91
C THR A 319 14.45 26.18 -18.80
N PHE A 320 13.99 24.97 -19.11
CA PHE A 320 13.42 24.00 -18.19
C PHE A 320 13.71 22.58 -18.69
N SER A 321 13.59 21.59 -17.80
CA SER A 321 13.80 20.16 -18.07
C SER A 321 12.47 19.41 -18.13
N LEU A 322 12.51 18.14 -18.52
CA LEU A 322 11.36 17.22 -18.42
C LEU A 322 11.05 16.89 -16.95
N ASP A 323 9.80 16.50 -16.66
CA ASP A 323 9.34 16.05 -15.35
C ASP A 323 9.12 14.53 -15.33
N GLY A 324 9.51 13.86 -14.24
CA GLY A 324 9.35 12.41 -14.09
C GLY A 324 9.83 11.61 -15.31
N TYR A 325 8.94 10.77 -15.85
CA TYR A 325 9.15 9.89 -17.00
C TYR A 325 8.78 10.53 -18.35
N ASP A 326 8.41 11.81 -18.34
CA ASP A 326 8.05 12.51 -19.56
C ASP A 326 9.20 12.50 -20.56
N HIS A 327 8.92 12.11 -21.80
CA HIS A 327 9.96 11.96 -22.82
C HIS A 327 9.58 12.57 -24.18
N LEU A 328 10.56 13.16 -24.86
CA LEU A 328 10.34 13.87 -26.12
C LEU A 328 10.20 12.94 -27.34
N SER A 329 10.51 11.64 -27.22
CA SER A 329 10.49 10.70 -28.36
C SER A 329 9.13 10.64 -29.03
N GLU A 330 8.07 10.57 -28.23
CA GLU A 330 6.69 10.44 -28.72
C GLU A 330 6.01 11.79 -28.93
N ALA A 331 6.57 12.90 -28.43
CA ALA A 331 5.97 14.22 -28.57
C ALA A 331 5.80 14.67 -30.03
N VAL A 332 4.76 15.48 -30.29
CA VAL A 332 4.46 16.03 -31.62
C VAL A 332 4.30 17.55 -31.60
N PRO A 333 4.72 18.27 -32.65
CA PRO A 333 4.52 19.73 -32.74
C PRO A 333 3.04 20.09 -32.83
N VAL A 334 2.64 21.17 -32.17
CA VAL A 334 1.35 21.84 -32.39
C VAL A 334 1.51 22.86 -33.53
N PRO A 335 1.01 22.58 -34.76
CA PRO A 335 1.36 23.36 -35.95
C PRO A 335 1.18 24.88 -35.80
N GLY A 336 2.20 25.65 -36.16
CA GLY A 336 2.16 27.12 -36.14
C GLY A 336 2.28 27.76 -34.76
N THR A 337 2.54 26.98 -33.71
CA THR A 337 2.73 27.47 -32.34
C THR A 337 4.08 27.04 -31.77
N ASN A 338 4.46 27.63 -30.64
CA ASN A 338 5.61 27.19 -29.84
C ASN A 338 5.30 25.97 -28.95
N CYS A 339 4.14 25.33 -29.10
CA CYS A 339 3.73 24.23 -28.25
C CYS A 339 4.04 22.85 -28.86
N ILE A 340 4.12 21.85 -27.98
CA ILE A 340 4.11 20.42 -28.31
C ILE A 340 2.94 19.73 -27.59
N TYR A 341 2.43 18.66 -28.19
CA TYR A 341 1.64 17.66 -27.47
C TYR A 341 2.55 16.50 -27.06
N MET A 342 2.40 16.06 -25.83
CA MET A 342 3.12 14.92 -25.27
C MET A 342 2.22 14.12 -24.35
N ILE A 343 2.62 12.88 -24.06
CA ILE A 343 1.98 12.05 -23.05
C ILE A 343 2.58 12.44 -21.70
N HIS A 344 1.72 12.60 -20.71
CA HIS A 344 2.07 12.91 -19.33
C HIS A 344 1.25 12.02 -18.40
N SER A 345 1.93 11.27 -17.54
CA SER A 345 1.30 10.35 -16.61
C SER A 345 0.99 11.07 -15.29
N VAL A 346 -0.28 11.06 -14.86
CA VAL A 346 -0.72 11.63 -13.56
C VAL A 346 -1.24 10.53 -12.65
N SER A 347 -1.13 10.70 -11.33
CA SER A 347 -1.62 9.70 -10.38
C SER A 347 -3.15 9.77 -10.29
N GLY A 348 -3.81 8.71 -10.75
CA GLY A 348 -5.25 8.49 -10.57
C GLY A 348 -5.53 7.52 -9.43
N LYS A 349 -6.81 7.41 -9.02
CA LYS A 349 -7.22 6.45 -7.98
C LYS A 349 -6.89 5.03 -8.44
N TRP A 350 -5.81 4.47 -7.90
CA TRP A 350 -5.37 3.07 -8.04
C TRP A 350 -4.68 2.68 -9.37
N ARG A 351 -4.30 3.63 -10.23
CA ARG A 351 -3.39 3.45 -11.41
C ARG A 351 -2.83 4.81 -11.88
N MET A 352 -1.72 4.80 -12.63
CA MET A 352 -1.32 5.94 -13.46
C MET A 352 -2.39 6.20 -14.53
N GLU A 353 -2.91 7.43 -14.58
CA GLU A 353 -3.78 7.90 -15.65
C GLU A 353 -2.93 8.63 -16.70
N GLU A 354 -2.85 8.06 -17.90
CA GLU A 354 -2.21 8.73 -19.02
C GLU A 354 -3.04 9.93 -19.47
N CYS A 355 -2.37 11.06 -19.65
CA CYS A 355 -2.99 12.30 -20.09
C CYS A 355 -2.28 12.88 -21.30
N LEU A 356 -3.04 13.64 -22.09
CA LEU A 356 -2.47 14.49 -23.13
C LEU A 356 -2.07 15.83 -22.50
N LEU A 357 -0.78 16.15 -22.55
CA LEU A 357 -0.21 17.42 -22.13
C LEU A 357 0.07 18.30 -23.36
N GLU A 358 -0.46 19.52 -23.36
CA GLU A 358 0.01 20.57 -24.27
C GLU A 358 0.98 21.47 -23.53
N LEU A 359 2.21 21.55 -24.00
CA LEU A 359 3.31 22.26 -23.36
C LEU A 359 3.84 23.38 -24.26
N ASP A 360 3.82 24.61 -23.76
CA ASP A 360 4.46 25.77 -24.38
C ASP A 360 5.97 25.74 -24.14
N MET A 361 6.76 25.59 -25.21
CA MET A 361 8.20 25.42 -25.10
C MET A 361 8.96 26.69 -24.68
N ASP A 362 8.36 27.88 -24.75
CA ASP A 362 9.04 29.12 -24.35
C ASP A 362 8.78 29.49 -22.88
N THR A 363 7.59 29.16 -22.38
CA THR A 363 7.12 29.61 -21.06
C THR A 363 6.95 28.48 -20.04
N GLY A 364 6.93 27.22 -20.48
CA GLY A 364 6.59 26.07 -19.64
C GLY A 364 5.12 26.02 -19.24
N ARG A 365 4.27 26.92 -19.73
CA ARG A 365 2.83 26.85 -19.48
C ARG A 365 2.25 25.62 -20.14
N CYS A 366 1.32 24.97 -19.47
CA CYS A 366 0.71 23.79 -20.02
C CYS A 366 -0.76 23.63 -19.64
N ARG A 367 -1.41 22.71 -20.34
CA ARG A 367 -2.76 22.24 -20.05
C ARG A 367 -2.84 20.74 -20.27
N ILE A 368 -3.63 20.05 -19.44
CA ILE A 368 -3.74 18.59 -19.45
C ILE A 368 -5.18 18.18 -19.77
N ALA A 369 -5.36 17.15 -20.57
CA ALA A 369 -6.64 16.47 -20.80
C ALA A 369 -6.48 14.95 -20.58
N PRO A 370 -7.33 14.31 -19.75
CA PRO A 370 -7.30 12.85 -19.52
C PRO A 370 -7.49 12.01 -20.79
N LEU A 371 -6.83 10.85 -20.87
CA LEU A 371 -6.95 9.87 -21.95
C LEU A 371 -7.48 8.51 -21.43
N PRO A 372 -8.76 8.43 -21.01
CA PRO A 372 -9.30 7.21 -20.40
C PRO A 372 -9.36 6.03 -21.39
N GLY A 373 -9.11 4.82 -20.87
CA GLY A 373 -9.23 3.57 -21.64
C GLY A 373 -8.05 3.28 -22.55
N LEU A 374 -6.95 4.02 -22.42
CA LEU A 374 -5.66 3.76 -23.05
C LEU A 374 -4.71 3.22 -21.98
N GLY A 375 -4.01 2.12 -22.28
CA GLY A 375 -2.99 1.52 -21.40
C GLY A 375 -1.68 2.30 -21.42
N GLU A 376 -0.58 1.62 -21.10
CA GLU A 376 0.77 2.22 -21.05
C GLU A 376 1.48 2.23 -22.43
N GLU A 377 2.67 2.84 -22.48
CA GLU A 377 3.55 2.95 -23.67
C GLU A 377 2.89 3.63 -24.89
N LEU A 378 2.22 4.76 -24.65
CA LEU A 378 1.46 5.48 -25.67
C LEU A 378 2.36 6.19 -26.70
N LYS A 379 1.98 6.09 -27.97
CA LYS A 379 2.66 6.73 -29.10
C LYS A 379 1.79 7.79 -29.74
N LEU A 380 2.29 9.03 -29.82
CA LEU A 380 1.58 10.16 -30.42
C LEU A 380 2.06 10.45 -31.84
N ARG A 381 1.12 10.60 -32.76
CA ARG A 381 1.42 10.92 -34.17
C ARG A 381 0.28 11.74 -34.78
N TRP A 382 0.61 12.69 -35.64
CA TRP A 382 -0.41 13.26 -36.53
C TRP A 382 -0.84 12.20 -37.55
N PHE A 383 -2.14 11.91 -37.60
CA PHE A 383 -2.72 10.97 -38.55
C PHE A 383 -3.22 11.66 -39.81
N THR A 384 -3.85 12.82 -39.64
CA THR A 384 -4.11 13.80 -40.71
C THR A 384 -3.92 15.21 -40.13
N GLY A 385 -4.08 16.27 -40.92
CA GLY A 385 -3.83 17.64 -40.46
C GLY A 385 -4.60 18.07 -39.20
N ASP A 386 -5.77 17.48 -38.94
CA ASP A 386 -6.63 17.83 -37.80
C ASP A 386 -6.80 16.67 -36.80
N TRP A 387 -6.25 15.49 -37.09
CA TRP A 387 -6.46 14.28 -36.30
C TRP A 387 -5.16 13.78 -35.68
N LEU A 388 -5.11 13.81 -34.36
CA LEU A 388 -4.05 13.22 -33.55
C LEU A 388 -4.38 11.75 -33.29
N LEU A 389 -3.41 10.86 -33.55
CA LEU A 389 -3.48 9.46 -33.18
C LEU A 389 -2.70 9.24 -31.89
N VAL A 390 -3.38 8.66 -30.91
CA VAL A 390 -2.80 8.12 -29.68
C VAL A 390 -2.89 6.61 -29.77
N GLN A 391 -1.76 5.92 -29.98
CA GLN A 391 -1.74 4.46 -30.11
C GLN A 391 -1.17 3.82 -28.84
N GLY A 392 -1.88 2.84 -28.25
CA GLY A 392 -1.36 2.04 -27.14
C GLY A 392 -0.67 0.75 -27.60
N ASN A 393 -0.06 0.03 -26.66
CA ASN A 393 0.59 -1.26 -26.94
C ASN A 393 -0.42 -2.42 -27.10
N GLY A 394 -1.65 -2.28 -26.56
CA GLY A 394 -2.74 -3.23 -26.81
C GLY A 394 -2.46 -4.63 -26.22
N GLU A 395 -1.71 -4.68 -25.13
CA GLU A 395 -1.34 -5.93 -24.46
C GLU A 395 -2.51 -6.56 -23.70
N ILE A 396 -3.32 -5.74 -23.04
CA ILE A 396 -4.50 -6.11 -22.26
C ILE A 396 -5.76 -5.96 -23.13
N LEU A 397 -6.63 -6.97 -23.13
CA LEU A 397 -7.86 -7.01 -23.95
C LEU A 397 -8.93 -5.99 -23.53
N SER A 398 -8.74 -5.27 -22.42
CA SER A 398 -9.60 -4.18 -21.96
C SER A 398 -9.24 -2.82 -22.57
N ASP A 399 -8.00 -2.65 -23.04
CA ASP A 399 -7.48 -1.33 -23.40
C ASP A 399 -7.68 -1.05 -24.90
N ASP A 400 -7.95 0.20 -25.25
CA ASP A 400 -8.05 0.61 -26.65
C ASP A 400 -6.72 0.37 -27.38
N PHE A 401 -6.77 -0.18 -28.60
CA PHE A 401 -5.59 -0.27 -29.46
C PHE A 401 -5.10 1.12 -29.89
N ALA A 402 -6.03 2.06 -30.12
CA ALA A 402 -5.72 3.45 -30.38
C ALA A 402 -6.95 4.35 -30.23
N GLN A 403 -6.72 5.64 -30.00
CA GLN A 403 -7.72 6.70 -30.10
C GLN A 403 -7.30 7.73 -31.16
N LEU A 404 -8.28 8.16 -31.96
CA LEU A 404 -8.17 9.25 -32.93
C LEU A 404 -8.90 10.46 -32.38
N ILE A 405 -8.17 11.55 -32.15
CA ILE A 405 -8.67 12.77 -31.54
C ILE A 405 -8.62 13.89 -32.57
N ASN A 406 -9.77 14.45 -32.93
CA ASN A 406 -9.81 15.65 -33.75
C ASN A 406 -9.50 16.87 -32.88
N MET A 407 -8.37 17.53 -33.11
CA MET A 407 -7.91 18.62 -32.22
C MET A 407 -8.73 19.91 -32.40
N ASN A 408 -9.47 20.07 -33.50
CA ASN A 408 -10.34 21.22 -33.74
C ASN A 408 -11.74 21.05 -33.12
N THR A 409 -12.32 19.86 -33.24
CA THR A 409 -13.69 19.58 -32.76
C THR A 409 -13.73 18.88 -31.40
N ARG A 410 -12.58 18.39 -30.93
CA ARG A 410 -12.39 17.48 -29.80
C ARG A 410 -13.05 16.12 -29.97
N GLU A 411 -13.52 15.75 -31.16
CA GLU A 411 -14.13 14.43 -31.41
C GLU A 411 -13.12 13.30 -31.13
N VAL A 412 -13.53 12.28 -30.38
CA VAL A 412 -12.70 11.09 -30.09
C VAL A 412 -13.32 9.85 -30.72
N LEU A 413 -12.52 9.11 -31.49
CA LEU A 413 -12.88 7.83 -32.09
C LEU A 413 -11.94 6.73 -31.61
N ARG A 414 -12.48 5.69 -30.95
CA ARG A 414 -11.71 4.59 -30.36
C ARG A 414 -11.58 3.42 -31.35
N ILE A 415 -10.41 2.80 -31.40
CA ILE A 415 -10.14 1.52 -32.05
C ILE A 415 -9.95 0.49 -30.94
N ARG A 416 -10.91 -0.42 -30.78
CA ARG A 416 -11.01 -1.33 -29.63
C ARG A 416 -10.59 -2.77 -29.96
N PRO A 417 -10.18 -3.56 -28.95
CA PRO A 417 -10.11 -5.02 -29.07
C PRO A 417 -11.41 -5.60 -29.64
N GLY A 418 -11.30 -6.63 -30.47
CA GLY A 418 -12.46 -7.22 -31.16
C GLY A 418 -12.84 -6.55 -32.48
N MET A 419 -12.39 -5.33 -32.80
CA MET A 419 -12.67 -4.69 -34.11
C MET A 419 -12.03 -5.44 -35.29
N PHE A 420 -10.96 -6.21 -35.02
CA PHE A 420 -10.26 -7.06 -35.99
C PHE A 420 -10.34 -8.55 -35.61
N GLY A 421 -11.32 -8.93 -34.79
CA GLY A 421 -11.48 -10.28 -34.27
C GLY A 421 -10.59 -10.48 -33.05
N GLY A 422 -10.05 -11.68 -32.89
CA GLY A 422 -9.07 -11.98 -31.84
C GLY A 422 -7.64 -11.52 -32.16
N GLU A 423 -7.43 -10.75 -33.23
CA GLU A 423 -6.10 -10.31 -33.64
C GLU A 423 -5.69 -9.00 -32.95
N LYS A 424 -4.42 -8.91 -32.53
CA LYS A 424 -3.82 -7.68 -31.97
C LYS A 424 -3.41 -6.73 -33.10
N MET A 425 -3.64 -5.43 -32.90
CA MET A 425 -3.15 -4.39 -33.81
C MET A 425 -1.69 -4.07 -33.51
N GLN A 426 -0.81 -4.08 -34.52
CA GLN A 426 0.60 -3.72 -34.36
C GLN A 426 0.83 -2.26 -34.74
N HIS A 427 0.33 -1.86 -35.91
CA HIS A 427 0.54 -0.51 -36.44
C HIS A 427 -0.65 -0.04 -37.28
N ILE A 428 -0.81 1.27 -37.32
CA ILE A 428 -1.73 1.98 -38.21
C ILE A 428 -1.00 3.16 -38.84
N GLY A 429 -1.28 3.42 -40.11
CA GLY A 429 -0.70 4.54 -40.84
C GLY A 429 -1.57 4.97 -42.01
N ILE A 430 -1.24 6.13 -42.58
CA ILE A 430 -1.83 6.65 -43.81
C ILE A 430 -0.75 6.74 -44.88
N LEU A 431 -1.04 6.20 -46.06
CA LEU A 431 -0.15 6.30 -47.20
C LEU A 431 -0.20 7.71 -47.80
N THR A 432 0.75 8.03 -48.68
CA THR A 432 0.83 9.37 -49.30
C THR A 432 -0.39 9.71 -50.17
N ASP A 433 -1.15 8.70 -50.61
CA ASP A 433 -2.40 8.87 -51.36
C ASP A 433 -3.66 8.99 -50.47
N GLY A 434 -3.50 8.97 -49.14
CA GLY A 434 -4.59 9.03 -48.17
C GLY A 434 -5.19 7.67 -47.78
N THR A 435 -4.68 6.56 -48.32
CA THR A 435 -5.14 5.21 -47.96
C THR A 435 -4.73 4.87 -46.52
N VAL A 436 -5.68 4.43 -45.69
CA VAL A 436 -5.39 3.90 -44.35
C VAL A 436 -4.94 2.45 -44.45
N VAL A 437 -3.87 2.10 -43.73
CA VAL A 437 -3.35 0.74 -43.62
C VAL A 437 -3.22 0.37 -42.15
N ILE A 438 -3.70 -0.81 -41.80
CA ILE A 438 -3.60 -1.38 -40.46
C ILE A 438 -2.87 -2.71 -40.57
N VAL A 439 -1.87 -2.93 -39.72
CA VAL A 439 -1.16 -4.20 -39.63
C VAL A 439 -1.57 -4.88 -38.34
N THR A 440 -2.18 -6.06 -38.44
CA THR A 440 -2.54 -6.91 -37.30
C THR A 440 -1.66 -8.16 -37.26
N ARG A 441 -1.56 -8.79 -36.08
CA ARG A 441 -0.85 -10.07 -35.91
C ARG A 441 -1.85 -11.20 -35.73
N ARG A 442 -1.82 -12.17 -36.64
CA ARG A 442 -2.62 -13.39 -36.57
C ARG A 442 -1.76 -14.56 -36.12
N ASP A 443 -2.23 -15.27 -35.08
CA ASP A 443 -1.50 -16.41 -34.51
C ASP A 443 -1.17 -17.46 -35.59
N ARG A 444 0.07 -17.96 -35.56
CA ARG A 444 0.66 -18.93 -36.52
C ARG A 444 0.61 -18.52 -38.01
N VAL A 445 0.23 -17.29 -38.32
CA VAL A 445 0.19 -16.74 -39.69
C VAL A 445 1.16 -15.58 -39.85
N GLY A 446 1.32 -14.73 -38.83
CA GLY A 446 2.19 -13.56 -38.88
C GLY A 446 1.44 -12.27 -39.20
N PRO A 447 2.07 -11.27 -39.85
CA PRO A 447 1.46 -9.97 -40.10
C PRO A 447 0.39 -10.05 -41.19
N VAL A 448 -0.74 -9.40 -40.93
CA VAL A 448 -1.88 -9.26 -41.84
C VAL A 448 -2.04 -7.79 -42.17
N PHE A 449 -1.94 -7.44 -43.46
CA PHE A 449 -2.15 -6.09 -43.94
C PHE A 449 -3.62 -5.88 -44.27
N ARG A 450 -4.23 -4.90 -43.61
CA ARG A 450 -5.64 -4.57 -43.71
C ARG A 450 -5.83 -3.19 -44.30
N TYR A 451 -6.64 -3.10 -45.34
CA TYR A 451 -7.03 -1.85 -45.99
C TYR A 451 -8.52 -1.64 -45.75
N PRO A 452 -8.91 -0.77 -44.79
CA PRO A 452 -10.31 -0.55 -44.49
C PRO A 452 -11.07 0.00 -45.71
N ILE A 453 -12.25 -0.58 -45.98
CA ILE A 453 -13.11 -0.16 -47.09
C ILE A 453 -13.70 1.24 -46.83
N ASP A 454 -14.13 1.48 -45.59
CA ASP A 454 -14.62 2.76 -45.10
C ASP A 454 -14.19 2.95 -43.64
N PHE A 455 -12.95 3.41 -43.46
CA PHE A 455 -12.35 3.57 -42.14
C PHE A 455 -13.16 4.53 -41.25
N TRP A 456 -13.42 5.75 -41.75
CA TRP A 456 -14.05 6.81 -40.97
C TRP A 456 -15.55 6.55 -40.73
N GLY A 457 -16.28 6.07 -41.75
CA GLY A 457 -17.70 5.73 -41.58
C GLY A 457 -17.90 4.55 -40.63
N PHE A 458 -17.02 3.54 -40.68
CA PHE A 458 -17.03 2.46 -39.71
C PHE A 458 -16.77 2.97 -38.30
N LEU A 459 -15.71 3.75 -38.06
CA LEU A 459 -15.42 4.25 -36.72
C LEU A 459 -16.53 5.13 -36.15
N ARG A 460 -17.12 6.03 -36.96
CA ARG A 460 -18.26 6.85 -36.50
C ARG A 460 -19.53 6.06 -36.24
N THR A 461 -19.70 4.91 -36.89
CA THR A 461 -20.84 4.01 -36.63
C THR A 461 -20.57 3.12 -35.41
N ALA A 462 -19.31 2.72 -35.21
CA ALA A 462 -18.89 1.83 -34.14
C ALA A 462 -18.62 2.56 -32.81
N ASN A 463 -18.53 3.89 -32.82
CA ASN A 463 -18.35 4.74 -31.64
C ASN A 463 -19.59 5.61 -31.42
N LYS A 464 -19.97 5.87 -30.17
CA LYS A 464 -20.93 6.94 -29.85
C LYS A 464 -20.22 8.30 -29.94
N PRO A 465 -20.95 9.42 -30.15
CA PRO A 465 -20.36 10.75 -30.13
C PRO A 465 -19.66 11.02 -28.80
N LYS A 466 -18.33 11.13 -28.83
CA LYS A 466 -17.48 11.41 -27.67
C LYS A 466 -16.60 12.62 -27.95
N LYS A 467 -16.30 13.38 -26.91
CA LYS A 467 -15.30 14.45 -26.97
C LYS A 467 -14.18 14.17 -25.97
N LEU A 468 -12.97 14.61 -26.32
CA LEU A 468 -11.84 14.69 -25.40
C LEU A 468 -12.29 15.52 -24.21
N GLU A 469 -11.93 15.12 -23.00
CA GLU A 469 -12.22 15.86 -21.78
C GLU A 469 -11.72 17.32 -21.87
N PRO A 470 -12.33 18.27 -21.16
CA PRO A 470 -11.89 19.65 -21.18
C PRO A 470 -10.42 19.77 -20.79
N TRP A 471 -9.68 20.56 -21.55
CA TRP A 471 -8.34 20.99 -21.16
C TRP A 471 -8.41 21.69 -19.81
N ARG A 472 -7.57 21.23 -18.89
CA ARG A 472 -7.37 21.84 -17.58
C ARG A 472 -6.09 22.68 -17.65
N GLU A 473 -6.22 23.98 -17.44
CA GLU A 473 -5.06 24.87 -17.35
C GLU A 473 -4.47 24.81 -15.93
N TYR A 474 -3.15 24.70 -15.85
CA TYR A 474 -2.43 24.74 -14.59
C TYR A 474 -1.85 26.13 -14.36
N LYS A 475 -1.85 26.57 -13.09
CA LYS A 475 -1.26 27.86 -12.70
C LYS A 475 0.26 27.76 -12.68
N GLU A 476 0.75 26.59 -12.32
CA GLU A 476 2.13 26.20 -12.30
C GLU A 476 2.66 26.03 -13.73
N VAL A 477 3.96 26.24 -13.90
CA VAL A 477 4.64 25.98 -15.17
C VAL A 477 5.42 24.67 -15.07
N TYR A 478 5.36 23.89 -16.13
CA TYR A 478 6.15 22.69 -16.32
C TYR A 478 7.65 22.96 -16.08
N PRO A 479 8.38 22.10 -15.37
CA PRO A 479 7.99 20.75 -14.91
C PRO A 479 7.16 20.70 -13.60
N ASN A 480 6.79 21.83 -12.98
CA ASN A 480 6.26 21.84 -11.61
C ASN A 480 4.73 21.62 -11.55
N LEU A 481 4.21 20.59 -12.22
CA LEU A 481 2.78 20.31 -12.23
C LEU A 481 2.36 19.50 -10.99
N PRO A 482 1.15 19.73 -10.45
CA PRO A 482 0.63 18.93 -9.36
C PRO A 482 0.36 17.49 -9.86
N ILE A 483 0.66 16.52 -9.00
CA ILE A 483 0.57 15.07 -9.28
C ILE A 483 -0.88 14.60 -9.43
N PHE A 484 -1.85 15.37 -8.94
CA PHE A 484 -3.28 15.07 -8.99
C PHE A 484 -4.04 16.05 -9.88
N LEU A 485 -4.98 15.52 -10.67
CA LEU A 485 -6.02 16.32 -11.31
C LEU A 485 -6.92 16.93 -10.23
N ALA A 486 -6.93 18.27 -10.09
CA ALA A 486 -7.72 18.95 -9.06
C ALA A 486 -9.20 18.48 -9.04
N GLY A 487 -9.66 18.02 -7.87
CA GLY A 487 -11.08 17.79 -7.55
C GLY A 487 -11.70 18.98 -6.85
N GLU A 488 -13.02 19.14 -6.91
CA GLU A 488 -13.72 20.16 -6.11
C GLU A 488 -13.55 19.85 -4.60
N GLU A 489 -12.98 20.80 -3.85
CA GLU A 489 -12.70 20.68 -2.41
C GLU A 489 -13.99 20.68 -1.54
N PRO A 490 -14.07 19.89 -0.45
CA PRO A 490 -15.05 20.09 0.62
C PRO A 490 -14.51 21.04 1.72
N GLU A 491 -15.38 21.94 2.23
CA GLU A 491 -15.06 22.90 3.30
C GLU A 491 -14.87 22.26 4.70
N PRO A 492 -14.04 22.86 5.59
CA PRO A 492 -13.78 22.35 6.93
C PRO A 492 -14.84 22.72 7.98
N PRO A 493 -15.11 21.88 9.00
CA PRO A 493 -16.04 22.19 10.08
C PRO A 493 -15.38 23.04 11.19
N LYS A 494 -16.21 23.86 11.84
CA LYS A 494 -15.83 24.86 12.86
C LYS A 494 -15.76 24.29 14.29
N ASP A 495 -14.78 24.80 15.03
CA ASP A 495 -14.46 24.49 16.43
C ASP A 495 -15.57 24.79 17.44
N GLY A 496 -15.69 23.90 18.45
CA GLY A 496 -16.42 24.13 19.69
C GLY A 496 -15.62 23.62 20.89
N ALA A 497 -15.25 24.51 21.80
CA ALA A 497 -14.51 24.23 23.02
C ALA A 497 -15.44 23.96 24.23
N ASN A 498 -15.01 23.10 25.18
CA ASN A 498 -14.93 23.47 26.62
C ASN A 498 -14.29 22.41 27.56
N SER A 499 -13.34 22.91 28.36
CA SER A 499 -12.87 22.64 29.76
C SER A 499 -12.88 21.26 30.42
N ILE A 500 -11.71 20.82 30.93
CA ILE A 500 -11.50 19.79 31.97
C ILE A 500 -10.38 20.24 32.95
N SER A 501 -10.48 19.79 34.23
CA SER A 501 -9.85 20.24 35.49
C SER A 501 -8.31 20.36 35.60
N ASP A 502 -7.88 21.14 36.61
CA ASP A 502 -6.71 22.04 36.65
C ASP A 502 -5.37 21.52 37.22
N THR A 503 -4.96 20.25 37.09
CA THR A 503 -3.55 19.91 37.45
C THR A 503 -2.90 18.81 36.62
N GLU A 504 -3.63 17.78 36.20
CA GLU A 504 -3.10 16.73 35.32
C GLU A 504 -3.18 17.12 33.84
N SER A 505 -4.17 17.93 33.48
CA SER A 505 -4.25 18.60 32.18
C SER A 505 -3.02 19.49 31.91
N LEU A 506 -2.31 19.95 32.95
CA LEU A 506 -1.10 20.76 32.83
C LEU A 506 0.13 19.99 32.35
N LEU A 507 0.11 18.66 32.39
CA LEU A 507 1.20 17.79 31.89
C LEU A 507 1.06 17.45 30.41
N LEU A 508 -0.04 17.87 29.77
CA LEU A 508 -0.26 17.75 28.33
C LEU A 508 0.29 18.99 27.61
N ARG A 509 0.93 18.78 26.46
CA ARG A 509 1.71 19.78 25.70
C ARG A 509 0.92 21.07 25.43
N PRO A 510 -0.35 21.06 24.98
CA PRO A 510 -1.09 22.30 24.70
C PRO A 510 -1.26 23.21 25.93
N GLN A 511 -1.32 22.65 27.13
CA GLN A 511 -1.43 23.36 28.40
C GLN A 511 -0.03 23.63 28.98
N PHE A 512 0.85 22.65 28.95
CA PHE A 512 2.22 22.73 29.47
C PHE A 512 3.01 23.85 28.77
N ASP A 513 2.87 24.01 27.46
CA ASP A 513 3.56 25.04 26.69
C ASP A 513 3.09 26.46 27.00
N ARG A 514 1.90 26.61 27.62
CA ARG A 514 1.37 27.91 28.07
C ARG A 514 1.91 28.33 29.44
N LEU A 515 2.53 27.41 30.19
CA LEU A 515 3.09 27.70 31.51
C LEU A 515 4.44 28.42 31.39
N SER A 516 4.64 29.42 32.24
CA SER A 516 5.95 30.07 32.40
C SER A 516 6.97 29.11 33.03
N PRO A 517 8.28 29.32 32.82
CA PRO A 517 9.32 28.53 33.50
C PRO A 517 9.19 28.51 35.03
N GLU A 518 8.69 29.59 35.63
CA GLU A 518 8.40 29.72 37.05
C GLU A 518 7.25 28.81 37.51
N GLU A 519 6.22 28.64 36.67
CA GLU A 519 5.08 27.74 36.93
C GLU A 519 5.42 26.27 36.67
N LYS A 520 6.32 25.98 35.72
CA LYS A 520 6.77 24.62 35.40
C LYS A 520 7.66 24.03 36.49
N ARG A 521 8.53 24.83 37.11
CA ARG A 521 9.48 24.36 38.14
C ARG A 521 8.83 23.56 39.28
N PRO A 522 7.79 24.05 39.99
CA PRO A 522 7.17 23.29 41.09
C PRO A 522 6.47 22.01 40.63
N ILE A 523 6.09 21.91 39.35
CA ILE A 523 5.56 20.67 38.75
C ILE A 523 6.71 19.67 38.58
N MET A 524 7.85 20.10 38.03
CA MET A 524 9.03 19.25 37.86
C MET A 524 9.59 18.75 39.20
N GLU A 525 9.70 19.62 40.21
CA GLU A 525 10.14 19.24 41.57
C GLU A 525 9.22 18.17 42.20
N ARG A 526 7.91 18.25 41.92
CA ARG A 526 6.93 17.26 42.39
C ARG A 526 7.09 15.92 41.70
N LEU A 527 7.28 15.91 40.37
CA LEU A 527 7.54 14.70 39.60
C LEU A 527 8.83 14.01 40.06
N ALA A 528 9.90 14.78 40.29
CA ALA A 528 11.14 14.30 40.87
C ALA A 528 10.90 13.57 42.21
N ALA A 529 10.18 14.21 43.13
CA ALA A 529 9.84 13.61 44.42
C ALA A 529 8.97 12.34 44.29
N GLN A 530 7.98 12.35 43.40
CA GLN A 530 7.05 11.24 43.19
C GLN A 530 7.73 10.00 42.62
N TYR A 531 8.57 10.17 41.60
CA TYR A 531 9.24 9.07 40.90
C TYR A 531 10.66 8.79 41.40
N ARG A 532 11.08 9.47 42.47
CA ARG A 532 12.40 9.35 43.11
C ARG A 532 13.56 9.63 42.16
N LEU A 533 13.48 10.75 41.43
CA LEU A 533 14.58 11.30 40.65
C LEU A 533 15.08 12.59 41.28
N ASP A 534 16.34 12.93 41.05
CA ASP A 534 16.92 14.20 41.44
C ASP A 534 16.60 15.25 40.36
N PHE A 535 15.79 16.26 40.67
CA PHE A 535 15.59 17.41 39.79
C PHE A 535 16.86 18.26 39.74
N VAL A 536 17.43 18.45 38.56
CA VAL A 536 18.70 19.17 38.35
C VAL A 536 18.44 20.64 38.02
N ARG A 537 17.68 20.91 36.95
CA ARG A 537 17.39 22.26 36.46
C ARG A 537 16.22 22.29 35.49
N MET A 538 15.68 23.48 35.24
CA MET A 538 14.88 23.75 34.03
C MET A 538 15.83 24.07 32.88
N GLU A 539 15.50 23.59 31.68
CA GLU A 539 16.28 23.81 30.47
C GLU A 539 15.37 24.08 29.28
N HIS A 540 15.86 24.90 28.34
CA HIS A 540 15.18 25.22 27.09
C HIS A 540 15.88 24.47 25.96
N PHE A 541 15.12 23.65 25.25
CA PHE A 541 15.57 22.92 24.07
C PHE A 541 14.85 23.47 22.84
N GLY A 542 15.56 23.54 21.72
CA GLY A 542 15.00 23.98 20.45
C GLY A 542 15.82 23.46 19.28
N ARG A 543 15.15 22.87 18.30
CA ARG A 543 15.75 22.37 17.06
C ARG A 543 14.67 22.30 15.98
N TRP A 544 15.05 22.52 14.73
CA TRP A 544 14.17 22.35 13.55
C TRP A 544 12.83 23.09 13.67
N GLY A 545 12.84 24.31 14.20
CA GLY A 545 11.63 25.15 14.35
C GLY A 545 10.71 24.79 15.51
N GLN A 546 10.99 23.69 16.24
CA GLN A 546 10.27 23.30 17.46
C GLN A 546 11.09 23.63 18.71
N HIS A 547 10.42 23.80 19.85
CA HIS A 547 11.06 24.05 21.15
C HIS A 547 10.22 23.55 22.32
N CYS A 548 10.89 23.18 23.42
CA CYS A 548 10.27 22.82 24.68
C CYS A 548 11.13 23.33 25.85
N THR A 549 10.49 23.93 26.85
CA THR A 549 11.15 24.27 28.12
C THR A 549 10.65 23.33 29.20
N THR A 550 11.54 22.52 29.77
CA THR A 550 11.19 21.38 30.62
C THR A 550 12.29 21.09 31.65
N GLY A 551 12.06 20.11 32.54
CA GLY A 551 12.99 19.73 33.60
C GLY A 551 14.00 18.65 33.19
N ILE A 552 15.21 18.77 33.69
CA ILE A 552 16.27 17.75 33.65
C ILE A 552 16.37 17.07 35.01
N PHE A 553 16.49 15.74 34.98
CA PHE A 553 16.47 14.88 36.14
C PHE A 553 17.63 13.89 36.10
N LYS A 554 18.03 13.37 37.26
CA LYS A 554 19.02 12.28 37.36
C LYS A 554 18.49 11.12 38.19
N LYS A 555 18.76 9.90 37.74
CA LYS A 555 18.47 8.67 38.48
C LYS A 555 19.43 7.57 38.04
N ASP A 556 20.04 6.89 39.00
CA ASP A 556 20.95 5.75 38.75
C ASP A 556 22.08 6.05 37.75
N GLY A 557 22.64 7.26 37.81
CA GLY A 557 23.70 7.71 36.91
C GLY A 557 23.24 8.22 35.53
N ARG A 558 21.95 8.09 35.22
CA ARG A 558 21.34 8.50 33.95
C ARG A 558 20.72 9.89 34.04
N GLU A 559 20.70 10.60 32.92
CA GLU A 559 19.99 11.87 32.79
C GLU A 559 18.66 11.67 32.05
N PHE A 560 17.59 12.21 32.62
CA PHE A 560 16.23 12.16 32.08
C PHE A 560 15.72 13.56 31.79
N VAL A 561 14.83 13.69 30.82
CA VAL A 561 14.06 14.90 30.54
C VAL A 561 12.57 14.61 30.65
N PHE A 562 11.78 15.56 31.13
CA PHE A 562 10.32 15.42 31.10
C PHE A 562 9.78 15.79 29.71
N VAL A 563 9.02 14.88 29.11
CA VAL A 563 8.30 15.09 27.85
C VAL A 563 6.79 15.15 28.14
N PRO A 564 6.11 16.26 27.80
CA PRO A 564 4.67 16.37 28.00
C PRO A 564 3.90 15.45 27.05
N GLY A 565 2.79 14.90 27.52
CA GLY A 565 1.89 14.07 26.69
C GLY A 565 1.10 14.92 25.68
N ASP A 566 0.55 14.31 24.64
CA ASP A 566 -0.26 15.03 23.64
C ASP A 566 -1.19 14.09 22.87
N THR A 567 -2.12 14.62 22.09
CA THR A 567 -2.88 13.86 21.08
C THR A 567 -2.48 14.34 19.69
N VAL A 568 -1.70 13.51 18.99
CA VAL A 568 -1.02 13.88 17.74
C VAL A 568 -1.41 12.96 16.59
N ILE A 569 -1.18 13.42 15.36
CA ILE A 569 -1.29 12.59 14.15
C ILE A 569 0.13 12.07 13.83
N LEU A 570 0.29 10.75 13.89
CA LEU A 570 1.53 10.03 13.59
C LEU A 570 1.39 9.26 12.28
N GLY A 571 2.51 8.82 11.71
CA GLY A 571 2.56 8.13 10.43
C GLY A 571 2.55 9.08 9.24
N TRP A 572 2.84 8.54 8.07
CA TRP A 572 3.11 9.30 6.86
C TRP A 572 2.37 8.70 5.67
N GLU A 573 1.85 9.57 4.81
CA GLU A 573 1.05 9.19 3.62
C GLU A 573 1.59 9.83 2.34
N GLN A 574 2.20 11.02 2.45
CA GLN A 574 2.79 11.76 1.35
C GLN A 574 3.73 12.85 1.89
N PHE A 575 4.61 13.35 1.03
CA PHE A 575 5.42 14.53 1.33
C PHE A 575 4.54 15.77 1.53
N ALA A 576 4.76 16.51 2.61
CA ALA A 576 4.01 17.72 2.92
C ALA A 576 4.57 18.98 2.21
N ALA A 577 5.89 19.03 2.04
CA ALA A 577 6.68 20.08 1.40
C ALA A 577 7.42 19.60 0.13
N GLY A 578 7.61 18.29 -0.02
CA GLY A 578 8.35 17.68 -1.14
C GLY A 578 9.85 17.54 -0.86
N LEU A 579 10.49 16.57 -1.53
CA LEU A 579 11.94 16.38 -1.45
C LEU A 579 12.69 17.62 -1.93
N ASN A 580 13.80 17.94 -1.26
CA ASN A 580 14.74 18.91 -1.81
C ASN A 580 15.48 18.35 -3.02
N GLN A 581 16.19 19.23 -3.73
CA GLN A 581 16.83 18.89 -4.99
C GLN A 581 17.84 17.74 -4.80
N GLU A 582 18.65 17.81 -3.76
CA GLU A 582 19.73 16.87 -3.47
C GLU A 582 19.18 15.46 -3.13
N SER A 583 18.16 15.35 -2.27
CA SER A 583 17.51 14.06 -1.95
C SER A 583 16.78 13.47 -3.15
N ARG A 584 16.19 14.34 -3.98
CA ARG A 584 15.55 13.93 -5.22
C ARG A 584 16.60 13.40 -6.20
N GLU A 585 17.74 14.06 -6.36
CA GLU A 585 18.86 13.61 -7.21
C GLU A 585 19.48 12.29 -6.72
N GLU A 586 19.61 12.09 -5.41
CA GLU A 586 20.11 10.84 -4.82
C GLU A 586 19.15 9.67 -4.99
N LEU A 587 17.85 9.85 -4.69
CA LEU A 587 16.85 8.81 -4.94
C LEU A 587 16.75 8.46 -6.40
N GLU A 588 16.79 9.50 -7.23
CA GLU A 588 16.90 9.32 -8.65
C GLU A 588 18.07 8.42 -8.92
N TYR A 589 19.30 8.71 -8.43
CA TYR A 589 20.55 7.91 -8.51
C TYR A 589 20.37 6.43 -8.19
N LEU A 590 19.46 6.07 -7.30
CA LEU A 590 19.27 4.68 -6.92
C LEU A 590 18.26 3.98 -7.82
N PHE A 591 17.21 4.67 -8.27
CA PHE A 591 16.13 4.06 -9.05
C PHE A 591 16.60 3.58 -10.42
N ARG A 592 17.47 4.34 -11.08
CA ARG A 592 18.07 3.90 -12.34
C ARG A 592 19.22 2.90 -12.18
N GLU A 593 19.89 2.81 -11.03
CA GLU A 593 20.87 1.73 -10.77
C GLU A 593 20.13 0.41 -10.54
N TRP A 594 18.94 0.48 -9.94
CA TRP A 594 18.08 -0.67 -9.68
C TRP A 594 17.16 -1.06 -10.84
N GLU A 595 17.22 -0.34 -11.97
CA GLU A 595 16.30 -0.53 -13.11
C GLU A 595 14.82 -0.53 -12.66
N MET A 596 14.50 0.26 -11.62
CA MET A 596 13.22 0.24 -10.91
C MET A 596 12.48 1.56 -11.13
N GLU A 597 11.34 1.51 -11.82
CA GLU A 597 10.49 2.67 -12.06
C GLU A 597 9.41 2.77 -10.98
N ARG A 598 9.70 3.47 -9.88
CA ARG A 598 8.76 3.66 -8.77
C ARG A 598 8.65 5.12 -8.37
N ASP A 599 7.47 5.50 -7.86
CA ASP A 599 7.29 6.82 -7.27
C ASP A 599 8.06 6.89 -5.93
N PRO A 600 8.89 7.92 -5.68
CA PRO A 600 9.58 8.09 -4.41
C PRO A 600 8.65 8.04 -3.19
N THR A 601 7.45 8.59 -3.32
CA THR A 601 6.43 8.59 -2.27
C THR A 601 5.90 7.18 -2.00
N GLU A 602 5.72 6.38 -3.06
CA GLU A 602 5.31 4.98 -2.94
C GLU A 602 6.42 4.12 -2.32
N LEU A 603 7.66 4.21 -2.83
CA LEU A 603 8.78 3.46 -2.28
C LEU A 603 9.00 3.79 -0.80
N ILE A 604 9.03 5.09 -0.46
CA ILE A 604 9.17 5.50 0.94
C ILE A 604 7.95 5.05 1.74
N GLY A 605 6.74 5.19 1.20
CA GLY A 605 5.48 4.80 1.83
C GLY A 605 5.42 3.31 2.23
N GLU A 606 6.09 2.42 1.48
CA GLU A 606 6.22 1.01 1.88
C GLU A 606 6.93 0.83 3.22
N SER A 607 7.88 1.70 3.51
CA SER A 607 8.64 1.70 4.76
C SER A 607 8.03 2.60 5.83
N MET A 608 6.94 3.34 5.56
CA MET A 608 6.34 4.30 6.50
C MET A 608 5.05 3.79 7.16
N ALA A 609 4.89 4.03 8.47
CA ALA A 609 3.72 3.63 9.23
C ALA A 609 2.47 4.42 8.79
N PRO A 610 1.29 3.78 8.74
CA PRO A 610 0.06 4.43 8.30
C PRO A 610 -0.35 5.57 9.23
N VAL A 611 -1.02 6.58 8.64
CA VAL A 611 -1.50 7.75 9.36
C VAL A 611 -2.55 7.35 10.40
N ARG A 612 -2.32 7.75 11.65
CA ARG A 612 -3.20 7.46 12.78
C ARG A 612 -3.17 8.57 13.81
N ARG A 613 -4.29 8.74 14.52
CA ARG A 613 -4.36 9.62 15.69
C ARG A 613 -3.95 8.84 16.93
N ALA A 614 -2.89 9.29 17.60
CA ALA A 614 -2.34 8.64 18.79
C ALA A 614 -2.44 9.54 20.02
N ALA A 615 -2.78 8.95 21.17
CA ALA A 615 -2.79 9.62 22.46
C ALA A 615 -1.52 9.23 23.25
N ILE A 616 -0.62 10.18 23.45
CA ILE A 616 0.67 9.99 24.10
C ILE A 616 0.61 10.50 25.53
N GLY A 617 0.96 9.66 26.50
CA GLY A 617 1.03 10.05 27.90
C GLY A 617 2.29 10.88 28.22
N PRO A 618 2.28 11.70 29.29
CA PRO A 618 3.49 12.34 29.78
C PRO A 618 4.48 11.31 30.34
N MET A 619 5.77 11.59 30.22
CA MET A 619 6.82 10.66 30.61
C MET A 619 8.14 11.35 30.94
N LEU A 620 8.98 10.67 31.72
CA LEU A 620 10.40 11.01 31.86
C LEU A 620 11.20 10.09 30.97
N VAL A 621 12.08 10.65 30.15
CA VAL A 621 12.75 9.93 29.06
C VAL A 621 14.26 10.08 29.19
N GLY A 622 15.00 8.98 29.10
CA GLY A 622 16.46 9.01 29.07
C GLY A 622 16.97 9.81 27.88
N ARG A 623 17.91 10.73 28.10
CA ARG A 623 18.37 11.66 27.06
C ARG A 623 19.21 11.02 25.98
N GLU A 624 20.01 10.02 26.35
CA GLU A 624 20.95 9.31 25.48
C GLU A 624 20.54 7.84 25.35
N LEU A 625 21.00 7.19 24.28
CA LEU A 625 20.85 5.75 24.10
C LEU A 625 21.83 4.98 24.98
N GLU A 626 21.39 3.82 25.45
CA GLU A 626 22.21 2.89 26.20
C GLU A 626 22.46 1.61 25.39
N GLU A 627 23.70 1.13 25.46
CA GLU A 627 24.10 -0.15 24.87
C GLU A 627 23.46 -1.33 25.61
N ILE A 628 23.19 -2.39 24.85
CA ILE A 628 22.68 -3.65 25.34
C ILE A 628 23.79 -4.72 25.24
N ASN A 629 23.73 -5.77 26.07
CA ASN A 629 24.57 -6.97 26.00
C ASN A 629 26.08 -6.81 26.29
N TRP A 630 26.60 -5.60 26.49
CA TRP A 630 28.00 -5.38 26.86
C TRP A 630 28.16 -5.07 28.36
N GLU A 631 28.97 -5.88 29.05
CA GLU A 631 29.36 -5.65 30.45
C GLU A 631 30.80 -5.10 30.50
N PRO A 632 31.04 -3.87 30.99
CA PRO A 632 32.39 -3.35 31.16
C PRO A 632 33.14 -4.11 32.26
N VAL A 633 34.34 -4.60 31.94
CA VAL A 633 35.22 -5.35 32.85
C VAL A 633 36.65 -4.80 32.84
N LYS A 634 37.47 -5.21 33.80
CA LYS A 634 38.90 -4.85 33.79
C LYS A 634 39.68 -5.77 32.85
N LEU A 635 40.80 -5.30 32.30
CA LEU A 635 41.67 -6.09 31.41
C LEU A 635 42.27 -7.34 32.07
N ASP A 636 42.32 -7.39 33.40
CA ASP A 636 42.76 -8.54 34.19
C ASP A 636 41.60 -9.44 34.64
N ASP A 637 40.37 -9.21 34.15
CA ASP A 637 39.22 -10.05 34.45
C ASP A 637 39.47 -11.50 33.98
N PRO A 638 39.34 -12.50 34.87
CA PRO A 638 39.67 -13.89 34.56
C PRO A 638 38.75 -14.52 33.49
N ARG A 639 37.62 -13.89 33.16
CA ARG A 639 36.70 -14.34 32.10
C ARG A 639 37.24 -14.00 30.70
N LEU A 640 38.17 -13.05 30.57
CA LEU A 640 38.84 -12.75 29.31
C LEU A 640 39.82 -13.87 28.96
N ARG A 641 39.55 -14.58 27.86
CA ARG A 641 40.35 -15.75 27.51
C ARG A 641 41.74 -15.36 27.00
N PRO A 642 42.79 -16.17 27.27
CA PRO A 642 44.15 -15.87 26.85
C PRO A 642 44.30 -15.62 25.35
N GLU A 643 43.55 -16.34 24.52
CA GLU A 643 43.54 -16.16 23.06
C GLU A 643 43.02 -14.77 22.64
N TRP A 644 41.98 -14.25 23.30
CA TRP A 644 41.41 -12.93 23.01
C TRP A 644 42.35 -11.82 23.41
N LEU A 645 43.06 -12.00 24.53
CA LEU A 645 44.08 -11.07 25.00
C LEU A 645 45.30 -11.05 24.08
N GLU A 646 45.62 -12.14 23.40
CA GLU A 646 46.69 -12.16 22.40
C GLU A 646 46.27 -11.40 21.14
N ASP A 647 45.06 -11.63 20.63
CA ASP A 647 44.49 -10.87 19.52
C ASP A 647 44.45 -9.36 19.84
N PHE A 648 44.02 -9.02 21.05
CA PHE A 648 44.05 -7.65 21.57
C PHE A 648 45.47 -7.07 21.59
N ARG A 649 46.48 -7.80 22.07
CA ARG A 649 47.87 -7.30 22.08
C ARG A 649 48.39 -7.02 20.69
N GLN A 650 48.11 -7.89 19.72
CA GLN A 650 48.50 -7.65 18.33
C GLN A 650 47.77 -6.43 17.75
N PHE A 651 46.49 -6.27 18.06
CA PHE A 651 45.70 -5.11 17.64
C PHE A 651 46.15 -3.79 18.30
N ALA A 652 46.48 -3.82 19.59
CA ALA A 652 46.87 -2.64 20.36
C ALA A 652 48.19 -1.99 19.86
N LEU A 653 48.99 -2.73 19.09
CA LEU A 653 50.17 -2.24 18.37
C LEU A 653 49.83 -1.43 17.11
N THR A 654 48.56 -1.39 16.70
CA THR A 654 48.06 -0.57 15.59
C THR A 654 47.54 0.77 16.09
N ASP A 655 47.46 1.76 15.19
CA ASP A 655 46.91 3.09 15.48
C ASP A 655 45.37 3.13 15.51
N ARG A 656 44.71 1.98 15.71
CA ARG A 656 43.24 1.87 15.75
C ARG A 656 42.71 1.95 17.19
N ASN A 657 41.44 2.35 17.32
CA ASN A 657 40.82 2.70 18.60
C ASN A 657 39.87 1.64 19.20
N SER A 658 39.40 0.66 18.43
CA SER A 658 38.49 -0.36 18.96
C SER A 658 38.65 -1.72 18.27
N LEU A 659 38.65 -2.79 19.06
CA LEU A 659 38.62 -4.18 18.62
C LEU A 659 37.39 -4.86 19.21
N THR A 660 36.43 -5.22 18.35
CA THR A 660 35.28 -6.04 18.71
C THR A 660 35.51 -7.48 18.27
N LEU A 661 35.63 -8.40 19.23
CA LEU A 661 35.56 -9.84 19.00
C LEU A 661 34.09 -10.26 19.10
N VAL A 662 33.45 -10.40 17.94
CA VAL A 662 32.01 -10.66 17.80
C VAL A 662 31.54 -11.79 18.72
N GLY A 663 30.51 -11.50 19.52
CA GLY A 663 29.90 -12.43 20.46
C GLY A 663 30.76 -12.79 21.68
N ARG A 664 31.86 -12.06 21.94
CA ARG A 664 32.84 -12.42 22.98
C ARG A 664 33.27 -11.25 23.85
N ALA A 665 34.08 -10.36 23.30
CA ALA A 665 34.71 -9.27 24.04
C ALA A 665 34.99 -8.06 23.14
N ARG A 666 34.88 -6.85 23.70
CA ARG A 666 35.22 -5.60 23.02
C ARG A 666 36.33 -4.90 23.80
N PHE A 667 37.29 -4.32 23.09
CA PHE A 667 38.39 -3.55 23.67
C PHE A 667 38.44 -2.17 23.03
N GLU A 668 38.23 -1.14 23.83
CA GLU A 668 38.13 0.25 23.38
C GLU A 668 39.24 1.09 24.00
N ARG A 669 39.89 1.91 23.17
CA ARG A 669 40.98 2.78 23.60
C ARG A 669 40.39 4.02 24.25
N ASP A 670 40.74 4.25 25.51
CA ASP A 670 40.37 5.43 26.28
C ASP A 670 41.65 6.20 26.63
N GLY A 671 41.98 7.19 25.80
CA GLY A 671 43.24 7.94 25.85
C GLY A 671 44.46 7.02 25.68
N ASP A 672 45.32 6.99 26.71
CA ASP A 672 46.51 6.12 26.76
C ASP A 672 46.20 4.70 27.29
N SER A 673 44.94 4.41 27.61
CA SER A 673 44.50 3.17 28.26
C SER A 673 43.45 2.40 27.44
N TRP A 674 43.06 1.22 27.92
CA TRP A 674 42.07 0.36 27.24
C TRP A 674 41.00 -0.12 28.22
N GLN A 675 39.74 -0.02 27.80
CA GLN A 675 38.57 -0.56 28.47
C GLN A 675 38.18 -1.89 27.80
N ALA A 676 37.89 -2.92 28.59
CA ALA A 676 37.40 -4.20 28.08
C ALA A 676 35.91 -4.37 28.42
N SER A 677 35.16 -5.02 27.54
CA SER A 677 33.75 -5.36 27.77
C SER A 677 33.50 -6.80 27.36
N LEU A 678 32.68 -7.54 28.11
CA LEU A 678 32.24 -8.90 27.78
C LEU A 678 30.85 -8.88 27.16
N TYR A 679 30.66 -9.74 26.16
CA TYR A 679 29.36 -9.92 25.52
C TYR A 679 28.51 -10.93 26.30
N HIS A 680 27.24 -10.60 26.50
CA HIS A 680 26.21 -11.48 27.06
C HIS A 680 25.05 -11.57 26.09
N GLU A 681 24.70 -12.78 25.67
CA GLU A 681 23.45 -12.99 24.94
C GLU A 681 22.28 -12.79 25.91
N VAL A 682 21.34 -11.95 25.51
CA VAL A 682 20.11 -11.73 26.26
C VAL A 682 18.94 -11.59 25.30
N ASP A 683 17.87 -12.30 25.62
CA ASP A 683 16.63 -12.22 24.87
C ASP A 683 15.78 -11.03 25.32
N TYR A 684 14.97 -10.54 24.38
CA TYR A 684 14.13 -9.37 24.53
C TYR A 684 13.18 -9.42 25.75
N PRO A 685 12.43 -10.52 26.02
CA PRO A 685 11.58 -10.59 27.21
C PRO A 685 12.37 -10.51 28.53
N ASP A 686 13.53 -11.16 28.58
CA ASP A 686 14.42 -11.12 29.75
C ASP A 686 15.00 -9.72 29.97
N PHE A 687 15.35 -9.02 28.89
CA PHE A 687 15.75 -7.63 28.95
C PHE A 687 14.63 -6.72 29.47
N GLN A 688 13.41 -6.84 28.95
CA GLN A 688 12.25 -6.08 29.45
C GLN A 688 12.00 -6.33 30.94
N ASN A 689 12.05 -7.59 31.38
CA ASN A 689 11.91 -7.96 32.78
C ASN A 689 13.00 -7.35 33.66
N ARG A 690 14.25 -7.32 33.20
CA ARG A 690 15.36 -6.66 33.91
C ARG A 690 15.13 -5.15 34.01
N LEU A 691 14.66 -4.51 32.95
CA LEU A 691 14.39 -3.08 32.90
C LEU A 691 13.22 -2.69 33.83
N GLN A 692 12.15 -3.48 33.81
CA GLN A 692 10.99 -3.30 34.69
C GLN A 692 11.35 -3.44 36.17
N LYS A 693 12.23 -4.39 36.54
CA LYS A 693 12.76 -4.53 37.91
C LYS A 693 13.56 -3.29 38.37
N GLN A 694 14.15 -2.54 37.44
CA GLN A 694 14.83 -1.27 37.71
C GLN A 694 13.85 -0.07 37.77
N GLY A 695 12.56 -0.31 37.50
CA GLY A 695 11.52 0.71 37.49
C GLY A 695 11.53 1.58 36.24
N PHE A 696 12.00 1.02 35.12
CA PHE A 696 11.97 1.64 33.80
C PHE A 696 11.18 0.77 32.82
N SER A 697 10.69 1.37 31.75
CA SER A 697 10.11 0.66 30.60
C SER A 697 10.73 1.16 29.30
N LEU A 698 10.39 0.52 28.19
CA LEU A 698 10.70 1.00 26.83
C LEU A 698 9.55 1.90 26.31
N PRO A 699 9.83 2.85 25.41
CA PRO A 699 8.79 3.56 24.67
C PRO A 699 8.03 2.60 23.75
N THR A 700 6.73 2.80 23.53
CA THR A 700 6.03 2.12 22.41
C THR A 700 6.46 2.72 21.07
N ALA A 701 6.11 2.09 19.95
CA ALA A 701 6.37 2.65 18.62
C ALA A 701 5.75 4.07 18.43
N ASP A 702 4.53 4.28 18.90
CA ASP A 702 3.84 5.58 18.84
C ASP A 702 4.56 6.64 19.69
N GLU A 703 5.04 6.24 20.87
CA GLU A 703 5.78 7.13 21.74
C GLU A 703 7.15 7.44 21.18
N TRP A 704 7.86 6.46 20.63
CA TRP A 704 9.13 6.66 19.95
C TRP A 704 8.98 7.66 18.79
N ALA A 705 7.98 7.47 17.92
CA ALA A 705 7.67 8.40 16.83
C ALA A 705 7.38 9.83 17.33
N TYR A 706 6.65 9.96 18.44
CA TYR A 706 6.41 11.25 19.08
C TYR A 706 7.67 11.87 19.70
N LEU A 707 8.54 11.06 20.33
CA LEU A 707 9.81 11.52 20.90
C LEU A 707 10.77 12.02 19.81
N CYS A 708 10.75 11.40 18.63
CA CYS A 708 11.53 11.78 17.47
C CYS A 708 11.00 13.07 16.80
N GLY A 709 9.70 13.09 16.44
CA GLY A 709 9.13 14.11 15.56
C GLY A 709 8.17 15.10 16.20
N GLY A 710 7.68 14.81 17.42
CA GLY A 710 6.75 15.69 18.14
C GLY A 710 5.42 15.90 17.42
N GLY A 711 5.03 14.96 16.53
CA GLY A 711 3.86 15.07 15.67
C GLY A 711 4.09 15.85 14.36
N CYS A 712 5.34 16.01 13.90
CA CYS A 712 5.62 16.63 12.60
C CYS A 712 4.91 15.90 11.45
N ARG A 713 4.58 16.62 10.38
CA ARG A 713 3.88 16.07 9.21
C ARG A 713 4.78 15.93 7.97
N THR A 714 6.01 16.44 8.04
CA THR A 714 7.08 16.18 7.07
C THR A 714 7.79 14.85 7.40
N LEU A 715 8.49 14.27 6.42
CA LEU A 715 9.19 12.97 6.52
C LEU A 715 10.22 12.95 7.65
N PHE A 716 10.95 14.05 7.85
CA PHE A 716 11.80 14.29 9.00
C PHE A 716 11.32 15.52 9.78
N PRO A 717 11.75 15.71 11.03
CA PRO A 717 11.34 16.87 11.82
C PRO A 717 11.74 18.23 11.22
N TRP A 718 12.74 18.25 10.32
CA TRP A 718 13.24 19.46 9.65
C TRP A 718 12.68 19.67 8.24
N GLY A 719 12.09 18.66 7.61
CA GLY A 719 11.62 18.72 6.23
C GLY A 719 11.44 17.35 5.60
N ASP A 720 11.04 17.32 4.33
CA ASP A 720 10.83 16.07 3.60
C ASP A 720 12.11 15.51 2.97
N GLY A 721 13.05 16.38 2.59
CA GLY A 721 14.40 15.98 2.14
C GLY A 721 15.43 16.01 3.28
N LEU A 722 16.52 15.28 3.10
CA LEU A 722 17.69 15.34 3.97
C LEU A 722 18.39 16.69 3.80
N ASP A 723 18.76 17.36 4.88
CA ASP A 723 19.57 18.57 4.81
C ASP A 723 21.05 18.21 4.62
N TYR A 724 21.56 18.29 3.39
CA TYR A 724 22.95 17.94 3.05
C TYR A 724 23.99 18.93 3.61
N SER A 725 23.57 20.01 4.28
CA SER A 725 24.49 20.86 5.06
C SER A 725 24.80 20.31 6.45
N MET A 726 24.08 19.26 6.88
CA MET A 726 24.32 18.58 8.14
C MET A 726 25.62 17.77 8.11
N ARG A 727 26.39 17.85 9.19
CA ARG A 727 27.52 16.94 9.44
C ARG A 727 26.95 15.60 9.93
N LEU A 728 27.08 14.55 9.11
CA LEU A 728 26.57 13.21 9.40
C LEU A 728 27.72 12.24 9.69
N HIS A 729 27.59 11.41 10.73
CA HIS A 729 28.67 10.54 11.26
C HIS A 729 29.32 9.62 10.21
N TRP A 730 28.53 9.15 9.24
CA TRP A 730 28.95 8.14 8.25
C TRP A 730 29.26 8.69 6.85
N PHE A 731 29.14 10.01 6.65
CA PHE A 731 29.31 10.65 5.34
C PHE A 731 30.16 11.92 5.51
N GLU A 732 31.47 11.82 5.27
CA GLU A 732 32.39 12.96 5.37
C GLU A 732 33.38 12.99 4.20
N ASP A 733 33.23 13.99 3.34
CA ASP A 733 34.20 14.32 2.28
C ASP A 733 34.30 15.86 2.18
N MET A 734 34.62 16.55 3.29
CA MET A 734 34.82 18.01 3.31
C MET A 734 35.87 18.40 4.38
N ASP A 735 36.85 19.23 3.98
CA ASP A 735 37.76 19.96 4.87
C ASP A 735 36.95 20.89 5.81
N GLU A 736 36.49 20.41 6.96
CA GLU A 736 35.84 21.22 8.00
C GLU A 736 36.35 20.85 9.42
N ASP A 737 36.31 21.82 10.33
CA ASP A 737 36.84 21.77 11.71
C ASP A 737 36.41 20.48 12.44
N GLU A 738 37.38 19.57 12.71
CA GLU A 738 37.16 18.27 13.38
C GLU A 738 36.35 18.40 14.69
N ASN A 739 36.30 19.60 15.30
CA ASN A 739 35.64 19.87 16.57
C ASN A 739 34.12 20.21 16.50
N ARG A 740 33.49 20.27 15.32
CA ARG A 740 32.04 20.53 15.21
C ARG A 740 31.22 19.26 15.56
N PRO A 741 30.22 19.26 16.45
CA PRO A 741 29.43 18.05 16.73
C PRO A 741 28.60 17.60 15.51
N TYR A 742 28.25 16.31 15.44
CA TYR A 742 27.37 15.76 14.42
C TYR A 742 25.93 16.27 14.61
N ASP A 743 25.32 16.75 13.54
CA ASP A 743 24.04 17.47 13.62
C ASP A 743 22.87 16.56 14.04
N MET A 744 22.97 15.26 13.81
CA MET A 744 21.94 14.30 14.22
C MET A 744 22.08 13.88 15.69
N GLU A 745 23.30 13.82 16.23
CA GLU A 745 23.58 13.38 17.61
C GLU A 745 23.19 14.43 18.66
N GLU A 746 23.11 15.69 18.25
CA GLU A 746 22.73 16.78 19.13
C GLU A 746 21.26 16.67 19.59
N PRO A 747 20.93 17.12 20.82
CA PRO A 747 19.57 17.01 21.36
C PRO A 747 18.51 17.69 20.48
N ASN A 748 17.38 17.01 20.28
CA ASN A 748 16.20 17.53 19.60
C ASN A 748 15.44 18.56 20.47
N PHE A 749 14.28 19.04 20.00
CA PHE A 749 13.47 20.05 20.68
C PHE A 749 12.87 19.58 22.02
N PHE A 750 12.85 18.28 22.32
CA PHE A 750 12.55 17.75 23.66
C PHE A 750 13.78 17.56 24.55
N GLY A 751 15.00 17.73 24.00
CA GLY A 751 16.27 17.52 24.71
C GLY A 751 16.81 16.10 24.62
N LEU A 752 16.33 15.30 23.66
CA LEU A 752 16.71 13.90 23.44
C LEU A 752 17.68 13.79 22.25
N SER A 753 18.75 13.03 22.41
CA SER A 753 19.54 12.52 21.30
C SER A 753 18.91 11.19 20.88
N ILE A 754 18.12 11.21 19.79
CA ILE A 754 17.23 10.11 19.38
C ILE A 754 17.18 10.01 17.85
N ALA A 755 17.06 8.78 17.32
CA ALA A 755 17.01 8.51 15.89
C ALA A 755 18.16 9.19 15.11
N TYR A 756 19.39 9.08 15.62
CA TYR A 756 20.53 9.85 15.11
C TYR A 756 21.58 9.03 14.35
N ASP A 757 21.55 7.71 14.48
CA ASP A 757 22.52 6.81 13.84
C ASP A 757 21.79 5.63 13.17
N PRO A 758 21.90 5.46 11.84
CA PRO A 758 21.29 4.35 11.11
C PRO A 758 21.79 2.96 11.50
N TYR A 759 22.95 2.84 12.15
CA TYR A 759 23.42 1.57 12.71
C TYR A 759 22.78 1.22 14.06
N MET A 760 22.09 2.18 14.70
CA MET A 760 21.48 2.00 16.01
C MET A 760 19.97 1.82 15.88
N ARG A 761 19.49 0.61 16.17
CA ARG A 761 18.08 0.23 16.21
C ARG A 761 17.60 0.37 17.66
N GLU A 762 16.61 1.22 17.90
CA GLU A 762 16.06 1.42 19.25
C GLU A 762 14.99 0.36 19.53
N VAL A 763 15.20 -0.46 20.56
CA VAL A 763 14.25 -1.47 21.00
C VAL A 763 13.04 -0.79 21.65
N VAL A 764 11.85 -1.07 21.14
CA VAL A 764 10.58 -0.51 21.62
C VAL A 764 9.73 -1.56 22.34
N GLN A 765 8.79 -1.10 23.17
CA GLN A 765 7.82 -1.95 23.86
C GLN A 765 6.80 -2.53 22.88
N ALA A 766 6.88 -3.83 22.66
CA ALA A 766 5.97 -4.67 21.86
C ALA A 766 5.97 -6.12 22.38
N ASP A 767 5.06 -6.96 21.88
CA ASP A 767 4.94 -8.38 22.27
C ASP A 767 6.08 -9.25 21.75
N ARG A 768 6.65 -8.88 20.59
CA ARG A 768 7.86 -9.48 20.00
C ARG A 768 8.96 -8.44 19.89
N LEU A 769 10.21 -8.88 19.78
CA LEU A 769 11.34 -7.96 19.59
C LEU A 769 11.06 -7.06 18.38
N THR A 770 10.80 -5.79 18.67
CA THR A 770 10.45 -4.77 17.69
C THR A 770 11.40 -3.60 17.88
N THR A 771 11.92 -3.09 16.78
CA THR A 771 12.85 -1.95 16.78
C THR A 771 12.29 -0.80 15.95
N CYS A 772 12.74 0.41 16.26
CA CYS A 772 12.47 1.63 15.50
C CYS A 772 13.80 2.39 15.32
N GLY A 773 13.88 3.26 14.33
CA GLY A 773 15.12 3.97 14.02
C GLY A 773 15.95 3.19 13.02
N GLY A 774 17.28 3.14 13.22
CA GLY A 774 18.21 2.56 12.27
C GLY A 774 17.85 1.16 11.76
N ASP A 775 18.44 0.76 10.65
CA ASP A 775 18.30 -0.55 10.01
C ASP A 775 19.54 -1.44 10.22
N GLY A 776 20.38 -1.09 11.19
CA GLY A 776 21.69 -1.71 11.39
C GLY A 776 22.73 -1.29 10.34
N GLY A 777 22.47 -0.20 9.62
CA GLY A 777 23.34 0.36 8.59
C GLY A 777 23.25 -0.36 7.24
N CYS A 778 22.21 -1.18 7.03
CA CYS A 778 22.02 -1.96 5.81
C CYS A 778 21.91 -1.06 4.58
N ASN A 779 21.15 0.03 4.65
CA ASN A 779 21.01 1.01 3.58
C ASN A 779 22.34 1.71 3.27
N ILE A 780 23.11 2.09 4.30
CA ILE A 780 24.43 2.71 4.11
C ILE A 780 25.41 1.71 3.48
N CYS A 781 25.52 0.49 4.02
CA CYS A 781 26.39 -0.56 3.50
C CYS A 781 25.99 -1.01 2.08
N GLY A 782 24.69 -0.99 1.78
CA GLY A 782 24.12 -1.26 0.46
C GLY A 782 24.39 -0.16 -0.56
N GLY A 783 25.00 0.96 -0.14
CA GLY A 783 25.36 2.06 -1.02
C GLY A 783 24.19 2.97 -1.36
N LEU A 784 23.15 3.04 -0.51
CA LEU A 784 21.91 3.77 -0.80
C LEU A 784 22.00 5.27 -0.50
N GLY A 785 23.22 5.79 -0.35
CA GLY A 785 23.48 7.19 -0.05
C GLY A 785 22.94 7.66 1.32
N PRO A 786 23.17 8.93 1.67
CA PRO A 786 22.79 9.48 2.97
C PRO A 786 21.27 9.65 3.15
N PHE A 787 20.49 9.92 2.12
CA PHE A 787 19.03 10.11 2.24
C PHE A 787 18.31 8.80 2.57
N LEU A 788 18.48 7.73 1.79
CA LEU A 788 17.90 6.43 2.15
C LEU A 788 18.63 5.77 3.32
N GLY A 789 19.93 6.07 3.49
CA GLY A 789 20.70 5.65 4.66
C GLY A 789 20.07 6.12 5.98
N PHE A 790 19.59 7.37 6.04
CA PHE A 790 18.94 7.93 7.23
C PHE A 790 17.42 7.82 7.24
N LEU A 791 16.80 7.26 6.19
CA LEU A 791 15.34 7.07 6.14
C LEU A 791 14.77 6.27 7.33
N PRO A 792 15.43 5.20 7.84
CA PRO A 792 14.95 4.48 9.02
C PRO A 792 14.87 5.36 10.28
N CYS A 793 15.68 6.42 10.36
CA CYS A 793 15.64 7.41 11.43
C CYS A 793 14.45 8.39 11.33
N SER A 794 13.60 8.28 10.30
CA SER A 794 12.36 9.04 10.23
C SER A 794 11.42 8.69 11.40
N PRO A 795 10.75 9.67 12.04
CA PRO A 795 9.72 9.40 13.04
C PRO A 795 8.53 8.60 12.49
N HIS A 796 8.41 8.47 11.18
CA HIS A 796 7.31 7.77 10.52
C HIS A 796 7.68 6.38 10.03
N CYS A 797 8.95 5.96 10.13
CA CYS A 797 9.38 4.64 9.67
C CYS A 797 8.60 3.54 10.40
N LYS A 798 8.20 2.49 9.68
CA LYS A 798 7.50 1.33 10.24
C LYS A 798 8.41 0.67 11.28
N PRO A 799 7.87 0.34 12.47
CA PRO A 799 8.57 -0.53 13.41
C PRO A 799 8.87 -1.88 12.75
N GLU A 800 10.09 -2.39 12.93
CA GLU A 800 10.51 -3.67 12.38
C GLU A 800 10.46 -4.76 13.45
N VAL A 801 9.66 -5.79 13.21
CA VAL A 801 9.60 -7.00 14.05
C VAL A 801 10.72 -7.94 13.63
N GLN A 802 11.62 -8.26 14.56
CA GLN A 802 12.74 -9.16 14.31
C GLN A 802 12.28 -10.63 14.29
N GLU A 803 13.00 -11.47 13.52
CA GLU A 803 12.65 -12.89 13.36
C GLU A 803 12.81 -13.68 14.67
N ASP A 804 13.86 -13.38 15.44
CA ASP A 804 14.13 -13.96 16.75
C ASP A 804 14.03 -12.91 17.88
N ASN A 805 14.06 -13.39 19.12
CA ASN A 805 14.04 -12.54 20.32
C ASN A 805 15.46 -12.16 20.80
N ALA A 806 16.52 -12.57 20.11
CA ALA A 806 17.88 -12.40 20.58
C ALA A 806 18.37 -10.97 20.29
N LEU A 807 18.73 -10.23 21.34
CA LEU A 807 19.23 -8.87 21.17
C LEU A 807 20.65 -8.91 20.59
N ASN A 808 20.90 -8.05 19.60
CA ASN A 808 22.23 -7.87 19.03
C ASN A 808 22.92 -6.67 19.67
N GLY A 809 23.86 -6.90 20.58
CA GLY A 809 24.53 -5.81 21.30
C GLY A 809 25.39 -4.86 20.46
N ASN A 810 25.56 -5.11 19.15
CA ASN A 810 26.26 -4.17 18.26
C ASN A 810 25.31 -3.21 17.53
N TYR A 811 24.02 -3.55 17.43
CA TYR A 811 23.04 -2.78 16.65
C TYR A 811 21.79 -2.40 17.45
N ASP A 812 21.45 -3.14 18.50
CA ASP A 812 20.27 -2.90 19.31
C ASP A 812 20.61 -2.08 20.56
N PHE A 813 19.94 -0.94 20.67
CA PHE A 813 20.08 0.03 21.74
C PHE A 813 18.72 0.25 22.40
N TYR A 814 18.73 0.83 23.60
CA TYR A 814 17.47 1.13 24.27
C TYR A 814 17.47 2.49 24.93
N ARG A 815 16.26 2.96 25.19
CA ARG A 815 16.00 4.18 25.93
C ARG A 815 15.11 3.88 27.11
N PRO A 816 15.58 4.09 28.35
CA PRO A 816 14.72 3.91 29.51
C PRO A 816 13.74 5.07 29.61
N ILE A 817 12.47 4.75 29.88
CA ILE A 817 11.45 5.74 30.22
C ILE A 817 10.78 5.41 31.56
N VAL A 818 10.25 6.44 32.20
CA VAL A 818 9.34 6.33 33.35
C VAL A 818 8.01 6.93 32.93
N ARG A 819 6.99 6.08 32.82
CA ARG A 819 5.63 6.49 32.46
C ARG A 819 5.01 7.27 33.60
N ILE A 820 4.47 8.45 33.30
CA ILE A 820 3.69 9.23 34.25
C ILE A 820 2.22 8.95 33.95
N PRO A 821 1.56 8.04 34.68
CA PRO A 821 0.11 7.93 34.59
C PRO A 821 -0.49 9.31 34.88
N LEU A 822 -1.21 9.85 33.90
CA LEU A 822 -2.30 10.77 34.19
C LEU A 822 -3.26 9.94 35.02
N GLU A 823 -3.61 10.33 36.26
CA GLU A 823 -4.59 9.56 37.03
C GLU A 823 -5.97 9.68 36.38
N LYS A 824 -6.18 8.93 35.31
CA LYS A 824 -7.46 8.29 35.09
C LYS A 824 -7.55 7.25 36.18
N LYS A 825 -8.26 7.58 37.26
CA LYS A 825 -8.91 6.55 38.10
C LYS A 825 -9.37 5.44 37.16
N GLY A 826 -8.89 4.22 37.40
CA GLY A 826 -8.97 3.11 36.47
C GLY A 826 -10.31 3.05 35.74
N GLU A 827 -10.25 3.26 34.42
CA GLU A 827 -11.36 3.08 33.50
C GLU A 827 -10.76 2.52 32.20
N ILE A 828 -11.01 1.23 31.95
CA ILE A 828 -11.71 0.72 30.75
C ILE A 828 -11.62 1.68 29.55
N GLU A 829 -11.18 1.19 28.39
CA GLU A 829 -11.34 1.89 27.11
C GLU A 829 -12.82 2.29 26.96
N MET A 830 -13.16 3.52 27.38
CA MET A 830 -14.53 3.95 27.35
C MET A 830 -14.88 4.24 25.89
N PRO A 831 -15.96 3.65 25.37
CA PRO A 831 -16.40 3.91 24.01
C PRO A 831 -16.56 5.41 23.77
N ALA A 832 -16.38 5.85 22.52
CA ALA A 832 -16.57 7.24 22.13
C ALA A 832 -17.90 7.79 22.71
N THR A 833 -17.94 9.05 23.15
CA THR A 833 -19.13 9.64 23.82
C THR A 833 -20.43 9.43 23.02
N GLN A 834 -20.33 9.36 21.69
CA GLN A 834 -21.46 9.02 20.82
C GLN A 834 -21.95 7.57 20.99
N TRP A 835 -21.04 6.60 21.07
CA TRP A 835 -21.36 5.19 21.32
C TRP A 835 -21.98 5.01 22.70
N LEU A 836 -21.43 5.64 23.75
CA LEU A 836 -22.01 5.57 25.10
C LEU A 836 -23.43 6.13 25.16
N ASN A 837 -23.67 7.29 24.52
CA ASN A 837 -25.02 7.87 24.44
C ASN A 837 -26.00 6.93 23.73
N LYS A 838 -25.52 6.22 22.71
CA LYS A 838 -26.33 5.28 21.94
C LYS A 838 -26.58 3.99 22.72
N TYR A 839 -25.56 3.43 23.34
CA TYR A 839 -25.67 2.30 24.25
C TYR A 839 -26.69 2.58 25.36
N GLU A 840 -26.57 3.72 26.06
CA GLU A 840 -27.54 4.11 27.11
C GLU A 840 -28.98 4.22 26.56
N SER A 841 -29.17 4.54 25.28
CA SER A 841 -30.50 4.59 24.66
C SER A 841 -31.12 3.23 24.33
N ILE A 842 -30.30 2.17 24.18
CA ILE A 842 -30.74 0.81 23.84
C ILE A 842 -30.52 -0.20 24.96
N LYS A 843 -29.83 0.18 26.04
CA LYS A 843 -29.41 -0.69 27.14
C LYS A 843 -30.53 -1.53 27.74
N ASP A 844 -31.72 -0.94 27.89
CA ASP A 844 -32.89 -1.65 28.41
C ASP A 844 -33.41 -2.74 27.45
N LYS A 845 -33.18 -2.61 26.14
CA LYS A 845 -33.54 -3.63 25.14
C LYS A 845 -32.59 -4.83 25.17
N LEU A 846 -31.33 -4.59 25.54
CA LEU A 846 -30.27 -5.60 25.66
C LEU A 846 -30.33 -6.40 26.97
N ALA A 847 -31.20 -6.01 27.91
CA ALA A 847 -31.31 -6.70 29.20
C ALA A 847 -31.90 -8.11 29.03
N CYS A 848 -31.32 -9.11 29.72
CA CYS A 848 -31.86 -10.46 29.68
C CYS A 848 -33.24 -10.51 30.36
N LYS A 849 -34.26 -10.99 29.65
CA LYS A 849 -35.61 -11.19 30.18
C LYS A 849 -35.75 -12.48 31.00
N THR A 850 -34.82 -13.42 30.84
CA THR A 850 -34.81 -14.73 31.52
C THR A 850 -34.11 -14.61 32.88
N ASP A 851 -34.65 -15.27 33.91
CA ASP A 851 -33.97 -15.38 35.21
C ASP A 851 -32.82 -16.40 35.12
N LEU A 852 -31.62 -15.93 34.76
CA LEU A 852 -30.45 -16.81 34.59
C LEU A 852 -30.03 -17.50 35.90
N ASP A 853 -30.28 -16.89 37.06
CA ASP A 853 -29.99 -17.50 38.36
C ASP A 853 -30.85 -18.73 38.66
N ALA A 854 -32.04 -18.82 38.04
CA ALA A 854 -32.91 -20.00 38.16
C ALA A 854 -32.18 -21.29 37.76
N HIS A 855 -31.28 -21.22 36.76
CA HIS A 855 -30.47 -22.34 36.29
C HIS A 855 -29.57 -22.96 37.37
N PHE A 856 -29.34 -22.25 38.47
CA PHE A 856 -28.48 -22.67 39.57
C PHE A 856 -29.25 -22.86 40.89
N THR A 857 -30.50 -22.39 40.98
CA THR A 857 -31.34 -22.49 42.19
C THR A 857 -32.50 -23.47 42.04
N GLU A 858 -32.98 -23.68 40.82
CA GLU A 858 -34.07 -24.60 40.52
C GLU A 858 -33.54 -25.95 40.04
N LYS A 859 -34.36 -27.00 40.15
CA LYS A 859 -34.02 -28.34 39.68
C LYS A 859 -34.55 -28.64 38.28
N VAL A 860 -35.43 -27.78 37.77
CA VAL A 860 -36.10 -27.93 36.49
C VAL A 860 -36.19 -26.54 35.85
N ILE A 861 -35.77 -26.41 34.59
CA ILE A 861 -35.94 -25.20 33.77
C ILE A 861 -36.80 -25.58 32.56
N GLY A 862 -37.92 -24.87 32.35
CA GLY A 862 -38.94 -25.30 31.41
C GLY A 862 -39.45 -26.72 31.70
N ASN A 863 -39.15 -27.67 30.82
CA ASN A 863 -39.48 -29.09 30.95
C ASN A 863 -38.26 -30.00 31.17
N ARG A 864 -37.07 -29.44 31.42
CA ARG A 864 -35.82 -30.20 31.57
C ARG A 864 -35.31 -30.16 33.00
N GLU A 865 -34.94 -31.33 33.52
CA GLU A 865 -34.15 -31.41 34.76
C GLU A 865 -32.76 -30.82 34.51
N VAL A 866 -32.26 -30.07 35.49
CA VAL A 866 -30.92 -29.49 35.48
C VAL A 866 -30.18 -29.86 36.76
N ASP A 867 -28.85 -29.98 36.68
CA ASP A 867 -27.98 -30.11 37.85
C ASP A 867 -26.88 -29.04 37.81
N VAL A 868 -26.26 -28.78 38.96
CA VAL A 868 -25.18 -27.81 39.08
C VAL A 868 -23.85 -28.53 39.31
N LEU A 869 -22.90 -28.23 38.44
CA LEU A 869 -21.51 -28.65 38.54
C LEU A 869 -20.67 -27.49 39.06
N ASP A 870 -19.94 -27.70 40.16
CA ASP A 870 -18.98 -26.73 40.68
C ASP A 870 -17.59 -27.09 40.15
N ILE A 871 -16.98 -26.20 39.38
CA ILE A 871 -15.65 -26.40 38.76
C ILE A 871 -14.53 -25.74 39.57
N GLY A 872 -14.85 -25.26 40.77
CA GLY A 872 -13.91 -24.69 41.71
C GLY A 872 -13.84 -23.16 41.68
N ALA A 873 -12.88 -22.66 42.46
CA ALA A 873 -12.66 -21.24 42.64
C ALA A 873 -11.68 -20.70 41.58
N VAL A 874 -11.99 -19.52 41.04
CA VAL A 874 -11.19 -18.82 40.02
C VAL A 874 -10.82 -17.44 40.55
N HIS A 875 -9.55 -17.09 40.43
CA HIS A 875 -9.01 -15.82 40.90
C HIS A 875 -9.12 -14.73 39.82
N PHE A 876 -9.75 -13.62 40.20
CA PHE A 876 -9.93 -12.41 39.38
C PHE A 876 -9.24 -11.22 40.06
N PRO A 877 -7.92 -11.09 39.91
CA PRO A 877 -7.12 -10.13 40.68
C PRO A 877 -7.37 -8.65 40.31
N SER A 878 -7.81 -8.33 39.09
CA SER A 878 -8.17 -6.96 38.71
C SER A 878 -9.68 -6.71 38.81
N GLY A 879 -10.49 -7.74 38.59
CA GLY A 879 -11.93 -7.62 38.43
C GLY A 879 -12.36 -7.10 37.05
N THR A 880 -11.40 -6.83 36.17
CA THR A 880 -11.62 -6.56 34.75
C THR A 880 -11.60 -7.90 34.02
N ILE A 881 -12.75 -8.29 33.48
CA ILE A 881 -12.97 -9.64 32.96
C ILE A 881 -13.38 -9.63 31.49
N PHE A 882 -13.10 -10.74 30.81
CA PHE A 882 -13.49 -11.01 29.43
C PHE A 882 -14.01 -12.45 29.30
N ALA A 883 -14.61 -12.76 28.15
CA ALA A 883 -14.98 -14.11 27.76
C ALA A 883 -14.67 -14.32 26.28
N CYS A 884 -14.12 -15.48 25.94
CA CYS A 884 -13.75 -15.84 24.57
C CYS A 884 -13.70 -17.35 24.40
N ASP A 885 -13.45 -17.79 23.17
CA ASP A 885 -12.87 -19.11 22.93
C ASP A 885 -11.39 -19.11 23.36
N PRO A 886 -11.01 -19.89 24.38
CA PRO A 886 -9.63 -19.88 24.89
C PRO A 886 -8.61 -20.47 23.91
N LEU A 887 -9.05 -21.14 22.84
CA LEU A 887 -8.17 -21.77 21.84
C LEU A 887 -7.97 -20.91 20.59
N VAL A 888 -8.75 -19.83 20.44
CA VAL A 888 -8.78 -19.03 19.21
C VAL A 888 -8.42 -17.56 19.51
N GLU A 889 -9.06 -16.94 20.51
CA GLU A 889 -8.97 -15.48 20.71
C GLU A 889 -8.42 -15.08 22.09
N LEU A 890 -7.90 -16.04 22.88
CA LEU A 890 -7.50 -15.80 24.26
C LEU A 890 -6.53 -14.65 24.43
N GLU A 891 -5.58 -14.50 23.51
CA GLU A 891 -4.55 -13.46 23.59
C GLU A 891 -5.12 -12.06 23.31
N ASP A 892 -6.06 -11.91 22.38
CA ASP A 892 -6.43 -10.58 21.86
C ASP A 892 -7.83 -10.11 22.27
N THR A 893 -8.56 -10.90 23.05
CA THR A 893 -9.93 -10.56 23.47
C THR A 893 -9.94 -9.32 24.39
N PRO A 894 -10.71 -8.27 24.06
CA PRO A 894 -10.88 -7.10 24.92
C PRO A 894 -11.79 -7.38 26.14
N PRO A 895 -11.59 -6.68 27.27
CA PRO A 895 -12.45 -6.84 28.45
C PRO A 895 -13.82 -6.17 28.27
N PHE A 896 -14.77 -6.59 29.11
CA PHE A 896 -16.05 -5.91 29.22
C PHE A 896 -15.91 -4.54 29.92
N ILE A 897 -16.79 -3.61 29.58
CA ILE A 897 -17.00 -2.32 30.25
C ILE A 897 -17.53 -2.54 31.67
N GLN A 898 -18.22 -3.65 31.90
CA GLN A 898 -18.64 -4.04 33.24
C GLN A 898 -17.50 -4.79 33.96
N THR A 899 -17.26 -4.41 35.22
CA THR A 899 -16.25 -5.05 36.08
C THR A 899 -16.90 -5.76 37.25
N ILE A 900 -16.23 -6.77 37.78
CA ILE A 900 -16.53 -7.37 39.09
C ILE A 900 -15.56 -6.83 40.14
N PRO A 901 -15.87 -6.90 41.44
CA PRO A 901 -14.86 -6.66 42.47
C PRO A 901 -13.71 -7.66 42.31
N ALA A 902 -12.47 -7.20 42.53
CA ALA A 902 -11.32 -8.11 42.56
C ALA A 902 -11.46 -9.14 43.69
N GLY A 903 -11.16 -10.41 43.40
CA GLY A 903 -11.25 -11.49 44.36
C GLY A 903 -11.30 -12.88 43.73
N THR A 904 -11.47 -13.89 44.57
CA THR A 904 -11.59 -15.29 44.14
C THR A 904 -13.04 -15.75 44.29
N TYR A 905 -13.63 -16.24 43.19
CA TYR A 905 -15.05 -16.59 43.13
C TYR A 905 -15.26 -18.02 42.62
N PRO A 906 -16.26 -18.76 43.14
CA PRO A 906 -16.61 -20.06 42.61
C PRO A 906 -17.26 -19.93 41.24
N VAL A 907 -16.85 -20.79 40.31
CA VAL A 907 -17.44 -20.92 38.98
C VAL A 907 -18.25 -22.21 38.93
N LYS A 908 -19.51 -22.08 38.49
CA LYS A 908 -20.47 -23.18 38.44
C LYS A 908 -21.04 -23.30 37.04
N ILE A 909 -21.37 -24.51 36.62
CA ILE A 909 -21.96 -24.83 35.32
C ILE A 909 -23.33 -25.46 35.58
N CYS A 910 -24.37 -24.93 34.94
CA CYS A 910 -25.68 -25.56 34.85
C CYS A 910 -25.63 -26.60 33.72
N VAL A 911 -25.91 -27.86 34.10
CA VAL A 911 -25.87 -29.01 33.21
C VAL A 911 -27.29 -29.50 32.95
N VAL A 912 -27.61 -29.75 31.69
CA VAL A 912 -28.84 -30.44 31.26
C VAL A 912 -28.48 -31.90 30.98
N PRO A 913 -28.87 -32.86 31.84
CA PRO A 913 -28.57 -34.25 31.59
C PRO A 913 -29.34 -34.77 30.38
N SER A 914 -28.66 -35.49 29.47
CA SER A 914 -29.32 -36.04 28.29
C SER A 914 -28.70 -37.34 27.82
N GLU A 915 -29.45 -38.44 27.92
CA GLU A 915 -29.02 -39.74 27.37
C GLU A 915 -28.89 -39.73 25.84
N LYS A 916 -29.60 -38.83 25.16
CA LYS A 916 -29.64 -38.79 23.69
C LYS A 916 -28.50 -38.00 23.07
N TYR A 917 -28.09 -36.90 23.70
CA TYR A 917 -27.15 -35.93 23.13
C TYR A 917 -25.86 -35.79 23.96
N GLY A 918 -25.72 -36.55 25.05
CA GLY A 918 -24.72 -36.27 26.09
C GLY A 918 -25.18 -35.13 26.99
N ASP A 919 -24.61 -35.05 28.20
CA ASP A 919 -24.90 -33.96 29.12
C ASP A 919 -24.43 -32.62 28.53
N ARG A 920 -25.23 -31.56 28.65
CA ARG A 920 -24.97 -30.28 27.98
C ARG A 920 -24.81 -29.13 28.97
N TYR A 921 -23.80 -28.29 28.74
CA TYR A 921 -23.58 -27.09 29.55
C TYR A 921 -24.45 -25.95 29.01
N ALA A 922 -25.49 -25.60 29.78
CA ALA A 922 -26.46 -24.62 29.35
C ALA A 922 -26.08 -23.20 29.76
N CYS A 923 -25.47 -23.03 30.93
CA CYS A 923 -25.06 -21.72 31.44
C CYS A 923 -23.90 -21.86 32.44
N VAL A 924 -22.96 -20.93 32.42
CA VAL A 924 -21.87 -20.83 33.41
C VAL A 924 -22.07 -19.60 34.27
N LYS A 925 -21.83 -19.72 35.58
CA LYS A 925 -21.97 -18.64 36.57
C LYS A 925 -20.66 -18.43 37.32
N VAL A 926 -20.12 -17.21 37.29
CA VAL A 926 -19.15 -16.70 38.25
C VAL A 926 -19.91 -16.06 39.41
N GLU A 927 -19.87 -16.68 40.60
CA GLU A 927 -20.66 -16.24 41.76
C GLU A 927 -19.89 -15.23 42.63
N VAL A 928 -20.01 -13.95 42.31
CA VAL A 928 -19.34 -12.84 43.00
C VAL A 928 -19.86 -12.66 44.44
N SER A 929 -21.16 -12.86 44.66
CA SER A 929 -21.77 -12.88 45.99
C SER A 929 -23.00 -13.80 46.04
N ARG A 930 -23.54 -14.04 47.24
CA ARG A 930 -24.77 -14.85 47.44
C ARG A 930 -26.06 -14.04 47.36
N GLU A 931 -25.98 -12.76 46.99
CA GLU A 931 -27.16 -11.91 46.81
C GLU A 931 -27.91 -12.31 45.53
N LYS A 932 -29.24 -12.21 45.54
CA LYS A 932 -30.06 -12.56 44.38
C LYS A 932 -30.03 -11.44 43.33
N PRO A 933 -29.70 -11.73 42.05
CA PRO A 933 -29.82 -10.75 40.97
C PRO A 933 -31.29 -10.34 40.74
N VAL A 934 -31.52 -9.05 40.51
CA VAL A 934 -32.84 -8.49 40.17
C VAL A 934 -32.92 -7.98 38.73
N ARG A 935 -31.78 -7.91 38.04
CA ARG A 935 -31.64 -7.53 36.63
C ARG A 935 -30.34 -8.08 36.06
N TYR A 936 -30.31 -8.27 34.74
CA TYR A 936 -29.16 -8.77 34.01
C TYR A 936 -28.83 -7.78 32.88
N GLU A 937 -27.63 -7.22 32.87
CA GLU A 937 -27.15 -6.38 31.77
C GLU A 937 -26.21 -7.19 30.88
N LEU A 938 -26.32 -7.02 29.56
CA LEU A 938 -25.39 -7.62 28.62
C LEU A 938 -23.98 -7.03 28.80
N GLY A 939 -22.98 -7.90 28.82
CA GLY A 939 -21.56 -7.55 28.80
C GLY A 939 -21.20 -6.93 27.47
N MET A 940 -20.62 -5.73 27.50
CA MET A 940 -20.26 -4.97 26.31
C MET A 940 -18.77 -4.65 26.35
N THR A 941 -18.11 -4.64 25.20
CA THR A 941 -16.69 -4.29 25.02
C THR A 941 -16.50 -2.85 24.56
N GLY A 942 -17.56 -2.21 24.06
CA GLY A 942 -17.52 -0.83 23.55
C GLY A 942 -17.20 -0.71 22.07
N LYS A 943 -17.10 -1.85 21.38
CA LYS A 943 -16.81 -1.95 19.95
C LYS A 943 -17.99 -2.56 19.17
N GLU A 944 -19.09 -2.89 19.84
CA GLU A 944 -20.28 -3.45 19.20
C GLU A 944 -20.90 -2.45 18.23
N ASP A 945 -21.34 -2.95 17.06
CA ASP A 945 -22.09 -2.16 16.11
C ASP A 945 -23.53 -1.96 16.63
N LEU A 946 -23.83 -0.74 17.06
CA LEU A 946 -25.15 -0.38 17.58
C LEU A 946 -26.08 0.20 16.49
N ASP A 947 -25.62 0.36 15.24
CA ASP A 947 -26.39 0.95 14.12
C ASP A 947 -27.41 -0.01 13.49
N GLU A 948 -27.27 -1.31 13.75
CA GLU A 948 -28.25 -2.31 13.32
C GLU A 948 -29.47 -2.38 14.27
N GLU A 949 -30.68 -2.55 13.69
CA GLU A 949 -31.88 -2.83 14.49
C GLU A 949 -31.80 -4.26 15.06
N LEU A 950 -31.60 -4.36 16.38
CA LEU A 950 -31.67 -5.63 17.10
C LEU A 950 -33.13 -6.10 17.24
N ASP A 951 -33.39 -7.36 16.88
CA ASP A 951 -34.66 -8.06 17.13
C ASP A 951 -34.94 -8.21 18.64
N GLU A 952 -36.19 -8.54 19.01
CA GLU A 952 -36.62 -8.60 20.44
C GLU A 952 -35.81 -9.57 21.33
N ASP A 953 -35.11 -10.53 20.72
CA ASP A 953 -34.25 -11.54 21.36
C ASP A 953 -32.79 -11.48 20.87
N GLY A 954 -32.41 -10.43 20.11
CA GLY A 954 -31.06 -10.23 19.63
C GLY A 954 -30.09 -9.84 20.75
N TYR A 955 -28.85 -10.31 20.67
CA TYR A 955 -27.79 -10.02 21.64
C TYR A 955 -26.43 -9.94 20.94
N PHE A 956 -25.49 -9.26 21.60
CA PHE A 956 -24.05 -9.35 21.31
C PHE A 956 -23.41 -10.42 22.20
N GLY A 957 -22.32 -11.03 21.72
CA GLY A 957 -21.64 -12.10 22.43
C GLY A 957 -20.24 -12.31 21.89
N PHE A 958 -19.50 -13.24 22.50
CA PHE A 958 -18.20 -13.68 21.99
C PHE A 958 -18.36 -14.87 21.05
N GLY A 959 -17.48 -14.97 20.05
CA GLY A 959 -17.44 -16.07 19.11
C GLY A 959 -16.75 -17.31 19.72
N VAL A 960 -17.25 -18.48 19.33
CA VAL A 960 -16.66 -19.79 19.64
C VAL A 960 -16.52 -20.56 18.35
N ASP A 961 -15.32 -21.08 18.09
CA ASP A 961 -14.93 -21.77 16.84
C ASP A 961 -14.17 -23.09 17.09
N ALA A 962 -13.75 -23.34 18.33
CA ALA A 962 -13.18 -24.60 18.78
C ALA A 962 -14.12 -25.34 19.76
N GLY A 963 -15.40 -24.95 19.83
CA GLY A 963 -16.37 -25.52 20.76
C GLY A 963 -16.09 -25.28 22.25
N MET A 964 -15.23 -24.33 22.59
CA MET A 964 -14.80 -24.04 23.97
C MET A 964 -15.06 -22.58 24.35
N GLY A 965 -15.29 -22.33 25.63
CA GLY A 965 -15.44 -20.99 26.19
C GLY A 965 -14.71 -20.83 27.51
N CYS A 966 -14.33 -19.60 27.83
CA CYS A 966 -13.75 -19.23 29.12
C CYS A 966 -14.31 -17.90 29.64
N VAL A 967 -14.16 -17.65 30.94
CA VAL A 967 -14.32 -16.32 31.56
C VAL A 967 -13.13 -16.09 32.47
N ALA A 968 -12.32 -15.09 32.17
CA ALA A 968 -11.06 -14.86 32.85
C ALA A 968 -10.80 -13.38 33.12
N ASP A 969 -9.87 -13.11 34.03
CA ASP A 969 -9.37 -11.77 34.35
C ASP A 969 -8.32 -11.33 33.33
N ILE A 970 -8.25 -10.03 33.05
CA ILE A 970 -7.24 -9.48 32.14
C ILE A 970 -5.80 -9.78 32.59
N GLN A 971 -5.56 -9.94 33.90
CA GLN A 971 -4.26 -10.37 34.40
C GLN A 971 -3.99 -11.85 34.11
N THR A 972 -5.03 -12.70 34.10
CA THR A 972 -4.88 -14.10 33.66
C THR A 972 -4.51 -14.16 32.18
N GLN A 973 -5.09 -13.31 31.34
CA GLN A 973 -4.70 -13.21 29.92
C GLN A 973 -3.23 -12.82 29.79
N ALA A 974 -2.78 -11.79 30.51
CA ALA A 974 -1.37 -11.39 30.51
C ALA A 974 -0.43 -12.49 31.03
N ALA A 975 -0.84 -13.22 32.08
CA ALA A 975 -0.11 -14.37 32.59
C ALA A 975 -0.03 -15.49 31.56
N PHE A 976 -1.16 -15.80 30.89
CA PHE A 976 -1.22 -16.82 29.84
C PHE A 976 -0.31 -16.44 28.67
N LYS A 977 -0.36 -15.20 28.15
CA LYS A 977 0.56 -14.72 27.09
C LYS A 977 2.02 -14.96 27.45
N THR A 978 2.38 -14.62 28.69
CA THR A 978 3.75 -14.82 29.19
C THR A 978 4.13 -16.30 29.23
N TYR A 979 3.23 -17.16 29.67
CA TYR A 979 3.45 -18.61 29.70
C TYR A 979 3.51 -19.21 28.29
N TRP A 980 2.61 -18.79 27.41
CA TRP A 980 2.47 -19.33 26.06
C TRP A 980 3.64 -18.93 25.18
N ALA A 981 4.11 -17.68 25.26
CA ALA A 981 5.32 -17.22 24.60
C ALA A 981 6.55 -18.08 24.94
N LYS A 982 6.72 -18.46 26.22
CA LYS A 982 7.80 -19.37 26.63
C LYS A 982 7.69 -20.76 26.00
N ARG A 983 6.46 -21.29 25.86
CA ARG A 983 6.23 -22.60 25.25
C ARG A 983 6.50 -22.57 23.75
N LEU A 984 6.14 -21.49 23.06
CA LEU A 984 6.44 -21.27 21.64
C LEU A 984 7.94 -21.11 21.36
N GLU A 985 8.71 -20.54 22.30
CA GLU A 985 10.18 -20.51 22.21
C GLU A 985 10.80 -21.91 22.29
N GLU A 986 10.24 -22.80 23.11
CA GLU A 986 10.72 -24.17 23.27
C GLU A 986 10.30 -25.09 22.10
N ASP A 987 9.12 -24.86 21.53
CA ASP A 987 8.56 -25.62 20.41
C ASP A 987 7.72 -24.71 19.49
N PRO A 988 8.27 -24.26 18.34
CA PRO A 988 7.60 -23.31 17.45
C PRO A 988 6.34 -23.85 16.75
N ASP A 989 6.20 -25.18 16.66
CA ASP A 989 5.05 -25.84 16.02
C ASP A 989 3.96 -26.22 17.06
N ILE A 990 4.09 -25.76 18.31
CA ILE A 990 3.18 -26.11 19.41
C ILE A 990 1.77 -25.55 19.20
N ASP A 991 0.77 -26.43 19.35
CA ASP A 991 -0.64 -26.10 19.24
C ASP A 991 -1.32 -26.04 20.63
N PRO A 992 -2.05 -24.97 20.98
CA PRO A 992 -2.69 -24.83 22.30
C PRO A 992 -3.61 -26.00 22.66
N TYR A 993 -4.31 -26.56 21.68
CA TYR A 993 -5.22 -27.66 21.93
C TYR A 993 -4.45 -28.98 22.07
N ASN A 994 -3.75 -29.40 21.01
CA ASN A 994 -3.13 -30.72 20.94
C ASN A 994 -1.98 -30.88 21.94
N ASP A 995 -1.20 -29.83 22.20
CA ASP A 995 0.05 -29.92 22.97
C ASP A 995 -0.04 -29.33 24.38
N LEU A 996 -1.19 -28.78 24.77
CA LEU A 996 -1.46 -28.33 26.14
C LEU A 996 -2.80 -28.83 26.66
N PHE A 997 -3.92 -28.38 26.09
CA PHE A 997 -5.22 -28.58 26.73
C PHE A 997 -5.78 -29.99 26.57
N CYS A 998 -5.47 -30.71 25.49
CA CYS A 998 -5.99 -32.05 25.22
C CYS A 998 -5.66 -33.03 26.35
N ASP A 999 -4.37 -33.17 26.69
CA ASP A 999 -3.93 -34.05 27.77
C ASP A 999 -4.50 -33.62 29.13
N LEU A 1000 -4.51 -32.32 29.41
CA LEU A 1000 -5.03 -31.78 30.68
C LEU A 1000 -6.55 -32.01 30.84
N LEU A 1001 -7.32 -31.87 29.75
CA LEU A 1001 -8.75 -32.13 29.72
C LEU A 1001 -9.04 -33.62 29.93
N GLU A 1002 -8.31 -34.50 29.26
CA GLU A 1002 -8.42 -35.95 29.48
C GLU A 1002 -8.09 -36.36 30.92
N GLU A 1003 -7.02 -35.80 31.49
CA GLU A 1003 -6.64 -36.03 32.88
C GLU A 1003 -7.71 -35.53 33.84
N ASN A 1004 -8.27 -34.34 33.59
CA ASN A 1004 -9.37 -33.80 34.38
C ASN A 1004 -10.63 -34.67 34.28
N ALA A 1005 -10.96 -35.19 33.10
CA ALA A 1005 -12.10 -36.12 32.92
C ALA A 1005 -11.92 -37.41 33.73
N LYS A 1006 -10.69 -37.93 33.80
CA LYS A 1006 -10.37 -39.12 34.62
C LYS A 1006 -10.49 -38.82 36.11
N ALA A 1007 -10.07 -37.64 36.56
CA ALA A 1007 -10.13 -37.22 37.97
C ALA A 1007 -11.54 -36.80 38.41
N CYS A 1008 -12.30 -36.15 37.54
CA CYS A 1008 -13.61 -35.56 37.78
C CYS A 1008 -14.62 -35.95 36.69
N PRO A 1009 -15.01 -37.23 36.59
CA PRO A 1009 -15.79 -37.77 35.45
C PRO A 1009 -17.26 -37.34 35.41
N LYS A 1010 -17.76 -36.64 36.43
CA LYS A 1010 -19.17 -36.25 36.49
C LYS A 1010 -19.44 -35.20 35.41
N TYR A 1011 -20.39 -35.49 34.53
CA TYR A 1011 -20.79 -34.61 33.43
C TYR A 1011 -19.64 -34.27 32.46
N GLN A 1012 -18.70 -35.19 32.28
CA GLN A 1012 -17.63 -35.09 31.28
C GLN A 1012 -17.57 -36.36 30.42
N LEU A 1013 -17.29 -36.17 29.13
CA LEU A 1013 -16.88 -37.22 28.21
C LEU A 1013 -15.43 -37.63 28.48
N SER A 1014 -15.00 -38.76 27.92
CA SER A 1014 -13.67 -39.30 28.17
C SER A 1014 -12.52 -38.42 27.67
N HIS A 1015 -12.79 -37.49 26.75
CA HIS A 1015 -11.83 -36.52 26.23
C HIS A 1015 -11.80 -35.20 27.04
N GLY A 1016 -12.66 -35.05 28.05
CA GLY A 1016 -12.79 -33.84 28.85
C GLY A 1016 -13.65 -32.76 28.20
N ASP A 1017 -14.43 -32.08 29.04
CA ASP A 1017 -15.36 -31.02 28.63
C ASP A 1017 -15.16 -29.73 29.46
N TRP A 1018 -14.43 -29.78 30.57
CA TRP A 1018 -14.04 -28.59 31.32
C TRP A 1018 -12.70 -28.79 32.03
N LEU A 1019 -12.05 -27.69 32.37
CA LEU A 1019 -10.83 -27.67 33.17
C LEU A 1019 -10.70 -26.31 33.87
N ASN A 1020 -10.42 -26.31 35.17
CA ASN A 1020 -10.00 -25.10 35.88
C ASN A 1020 -8.48 -25.15 36.03
N TRP A 1021 -7.80 -24.59 35.04
CA TRP A 1021 -6.34 -24.65 34.96
C TRP A 1021 -5.72 -23.42 35.63
N THR A 1022 -4.52 -23.57 36.17
CA THR A 1022 -3.75 -22.44 36.73
C THR A 1022 -2.54 -22.25 35.85
N VAL A 1023 -2.34 -21.02 35.37
CA VAL A 1023 -1.18 -20.68 34.55
C VAL A 1023 0.09 -20.95 35.39
N PRO A 1024 1.06 -21.73 34.90
CA PRO A 1024 2.25 -22.12 35.65
C PRO A 1024 2.99 -20.94 36.24
N ASP A 1025 3.52 -21.14 37.44
CA ASP A 1025 4.24 -20.13 38.24
C ASP A 1025 3.42 -18.88 38.63
N THR A 1026 2.10 -18.92 38.47
CA THR A 1026 1.20 -17.84 38.87
C THR A 1026 0.04 -18.34 39.75
N ASP A 1027 -0.73 -17.40 40.28
CA ASP A 1027 -2.03 -17.63 40.91
C ASP A 1027 -3.21 -17.24 39.99
N CYS A 1028 -2.96 -17.16 38.67
CA CYS A 1028 -3.97 -16.80 37.67
C CYS A 1028 -4.69 -18.06 37.17
N ASN A 1029 -5.98 -18.14 37.43
CA ASN A 1029 -6.82 -19.26 37.00
C ASN A 1029 -7.49 -18.98 35.65
N LEU A 1030 -7.50 -19.98 34.77
CA LEU A 1030 -8.15 -19.99 33.48
C LEU A 1030 -9.16 -21.15 33.43
N PRO A 1031 -10.45 -20.89 33.73
CA PRO A 1031 -11.50 -21.89 33.60
C PRO A 1031 -11.92 -22.01 32.13
N ILE A 1032 -11.78 -23.21 31.56
CA ILE A 1032 -12.25 -23.54 30.21
C ILE A 1032 -13.38 -24.58 30.30
N PHE A 1033 -14.37 -24.48 29.41
CA PHE A 1033 -15.54 -25.36 29.38
C PHE A 1033 -16.15 -25.43 27.98
N ALA A 1034 -16.75 -26.57 27.64
CA ALA A 1034 -17.42 -26.79 26.37
C ALA A 1034 -18.61 -25.83 26.19
N SER A 1035 -18.76 -25.27 24.99
CA SER A 1035 -19.90 -24.43 24.62
C SER A 1035 -21.08 -25.29 24.22
N GLY A 1036 -22.26 -25.01 24.79
CA GLY A 1036 -23.45 -25.88 24.75
C GLY A 1036 -23.63 -26.76 23.50
N TRP A 1037 -23.89 -26.15 22.34
CA TRP A 1037 -24.07 -26.87 21.06
C TRP A 1037 -22.84 -26.86 20.14
N GLY A 1038 -21.71 -26.29 20.58
CA GLY A 1038 -20.49 -26.12 19.79
C GLY A 1038 -20.30 -24.67 19.33
N ASP A 1039 -19.88 -24.49 18.08
CA ASP A 1039 -19.49 -23.19 17.53
C ASP A 1039 -20.69 -22.23 17.40
N GLY A 1040 -20.43 -20.94 17.59
CA GLY A 1040 -21.47 -19.91 17.56
C GLY A 1040 -21.13 -18.67 18.38
N TYR A 1041 -22.11 -17.78 18.54
CA TYR A 1041 -21.98 -16.56 19.35
C TYR A 1041 -22.77 -16.69 20.65
N TYR A 1042 -22.14 -16.36 21.77
CA TYR A 1042 -22.73 -16.55 23.10
C TYR A 1042 -22.71 -15.28 23.95
N PRO A 1043 -23.85 -14.87 24.53
CA PRO A 1043 -23.93 -13.66 25.32
C PRO A 1043 -23.41 -13.89 26.74
N VAL A 1044 -22.80 -12.83 27.29
CA VAL A 1044 -22.39 -12.75 28.68
C VAL A 1044 -23.25 -11.71 29.39
N TYR A 1045 -23.79 -12.04 30.56
CA TYR A 1045 -24.66 -11.15 31.34
C TYR A 1045 -24.11 -10.91 32.75
N PHE A 1046 -24.13 -9.65 33.18
CA PHE A 1046 -23.82 -9.23 34.54
C PHE A 1046 -25.11 -9.11 35.35
N GLY A 1047 -25.25 -9.95 36.37
CA GLY A 1047 -26.37 -9.92 37.32
C GLY A 1047 -26.14 -8.90 38.42
N TYR A 1048 -27.10 -8.01 38.64
CA TYR A 1048 -27.03 -6.98 39.67
C TYR A 1048 -28.04 -7.23 40.79
N ASP A 1049 -27.61 -7.04 42.05
CA ASP A 1049 -28.47 -7.13 43.23
C ASP A 1049 -29.40 -5.90 43.38
N ALA A 1050 -30.28 -5.95 44.37
CA ALA A 1050 -31.21 -4.86 44.68
C ALA A 1050 -30.52 -3.53 45.10
N LYS A 1051 -29.21 -3.55 45.38
CA LYS A 1051 -28.40 -2.36 45.71
C LYS A 1051 -27.62 -1.86 44.49
N GLY A 1052 -27.79 -2.47 43.32
CA GLY A 1052 -27.10 -2.10 42.09
C GLY A 1052 -25.65 -2.58 42.02
N LYS A 1053 -25.25 -3.58 42.81
CA LYS A 1053 -23.90 -4.17 42.75
C LYS A 1053 -23.92 -5.47 41.95
N VAL A 1054 -22.88 -5.72 41.17
CA VAL A 1054 -22.71 -7.01 40.46
C VAL A 1054 -22.60 -8.13 41.49
N CYS A 1055 -23.49 -9.11 41.42
CA CYS A 1055 -23.51 -10.27 42.31
C CYS A 1055 -23.16 -11.58 41.59
N ALA A 1056 -23.24 -11.63 40.26
CA ALA A 1056 -22.79 -12.76 39.45
C ALA A 1056 -22.58 -12.39 37.97
N VAL A 1057 -21.82 -13.20 37.25
CA VAL A 1057 -21.63 -13.10 35.79
C VAL A 1057 -22.05 -14.43 35.16
N TYR A 1058 -22.78 -14.37 34.06
CA TYR A 1058 -23.39 -15.53 33.41
C TYR A 1058 -22.98 -15.64 31.95
N VAL A 1059 -22.42 -16.77 31.53
CA VAL A 1059 -22.29 -17.12 30.10
C VAL A 1059 -23.46 -18.02 29.74
N ARG A 1060 -24.29 -17.61 28.78
CA ARG A 1060 -25.46 -18.39 28.38
C ARG A 1060 -25.17 -19.12 27.08
N PHE A 1061 -25.11 -20.45 27.13
CA PHE A 1061 -24.89 -21.28 25.95
C PHE A 1061 -26.18 -21.81 25.33
N ILE A 1062 -27.16 -22.17 26.16
CA ILE A 1062 -28.42 -22.77 25.70
C ILE A 1062 -29.60 -22.05 26.34
N ASP A 1063 -30.53 -21.59 25.51
CA ASP A 1063 -31.88 -21.29 25.98
C ASP A 1063 -32.63 -22.60 26.15
N ILE A 1064 -32.70 -23.13 27.38
CA ILE A 1064 -33.32 -24.43 27.65
C ILE A 1064 -34.80 -24.41 27.26
N GLU A 1065 -35.53 -23.33 27.55
CA GLU A 1065 -36.96 -23.28 27.28
C GLU A 1065 -37.22 -23.23 25.78
N ALA A 1066 -36.49 -22.40 25.02
CA ALA A 1066 -36.64 -22.35 23.58
C ALA A 1066 -36.13 -23.63 22.88
N SER A 1067 -34.98 -24.14 23.29
CA SER A 1067 -34.31 -25.29 22.62
C SER A 1067 -35.01 -26.62 22.86
N TYR A 1068 -35.80 -26.74 23.93
CA TYR A 1068 -36.50 -27.98 24.29
C TYR A 1068 -38.03 -27.88 24.28
N GLN A 1069 -38.60 -26.75 23.82
CA GLN A 1069 -40.05 -26.57 23.63
C GLN A 1069 -40.63 -27.43 22.49
N GLU A 1070 -39.87 -27.79 21.47
CA GLU A 1070 -40.34 -28.60 20.32
C GLU A 1070 -40.45 -30.12 20.59
N GLN A 1071 -40.19 -30.59 21.82
CA GLN A 1071 -40.19 -32.02 22.17
C GLN A 1071 -41.25 -32.44 23.20
N ALA A 1072 -42.34 -31.66 23.35
CA ALA A 1072 -43.51 -32.04 24.16
C ALA A 1072 -44.54 -32.85 23.36
#